data_AF-A0A372GZB6-F1
#
_entry.id   AF-A0A372GZB6-F1
#
_cell.length_a   1.000
_cell.length_b   1.000
_cell.length_c   1.000
_cell.angle_alpha   90.00
_cell.angle_beta   90.00
_cell.angle_gamma   90.00
#
_symmetry.space_group_name_H-M   'P 1'
#
loop_
_entity.id
_entity.type
_entity.pdbx_description
1 polymer ?
#
loop_
_entity_poly.entity_id
_entity_poly.type
_entity_poly.pdbx_seq_one_letter_code
_entity_poly.pdbx_strand_id
1 'polypeptide(L)'
;MKKLSLGFCLLMGFVTMAQTVADKPFLQDSAEKFTLQEEAGNVALLQVGSDRNKAIKVLTNQGLMLPHEKNLRQDVQYRPMLDMDIITLTEYQDQFVYLTDKAVLSNAWAGQLYFEHKLEAPKAVGFGPGFLSLVAGDNDVVIFKDNQEVWRSSINGLNPLSVQYDPNSGQFLILTADGLYQVDAGAKSAKKVFNGNDLTAFALYKDHIVLGTNNGIQYLDRKTFALKQLDQKLPWTAITCVRNIRASLWFGSTKGAFKLREDGKYDYYASKRWLIDDQVVDLAEGPDGSVLILTQKGMGKINFVPMTLAQKAEYFQEIQRLRHIRYGFTSDLAMRTPGDLSTGYFHDTDNDGLWTSMYLAGELFRYAVTKSDDAKQNAYEAFDAMERLTALPNLKGFPARSFERDGYEVGLHANGFSEEWRLQWEKENGRIWQLSEDELWRWKSTTSSDESCGHFFVYALFAELAPDKEWRDRAIHQIKIEMDHIMDNDWYLMDWNGKPTAWGKWNPEYVNSFPINVGDRRLNSTLILSFLQTAYHFTKDKKYKKGAEKLIKKYGYDENANRPASVIGFVEGEDLSNKWNHSDDEMYFLTIPGFVNYSFSEEQREAHFNAAKSHWEVERSEKNPLWNYLFALSGGKNIDSEESAWWLREFPMDLIDWKIDNDHRKDLTKIAPNFRSQTYTEVLPGDERTLHLHNGAYRNNGGSDGKREYAPYIYLLPYWAGRYVDAISAPQGE
;
A
#
# COMPACT_ATOMS: atom_id res chain seq x y z
N MET A 1 34.12 25.27 -55.09
CA MET A 1 33.53 24.15 -54.33
C MET A 1 33.99 24.22 -52.88
N LYS A 2 33.18 24.79 -51.99
CA LYS A 2 33.37 24.73 -50.53
C LYS A 2 32.04 24.25 -49.95
N LYS A 3 32.01 23.04 -49.39
CA LYS A 3 30.83 22.46 -48.75
C LYS A 3 30.76 23.00 -47.31
N LEU A 4 29.72 23.77 -47.02
CA LEU A 4 29.32 24.09 -45.64
C LEU A 4 28.61 22.86 -45.07
N SER A 5 29.16 22.31 -44.00
CA SER A 5 28.53 21.32 -43.14
C SER A 5 27.62 22.04 -42.13
N LEU A 6 26.31 21.90 -42.29
CA LEU A 6 25.30 22.37 -41.34
C LEU A 6 25.12 21.30 -40.26
N GLY A 7 25.51 21.61 -39.02
CA GLY A 7 25.26 20.75 -37.86
C GLY A 7 23.79 20.78 -37.47
N PHE A 8 23.15 19.61 -37.45
CA PHE A 8 21.79 19.43 -36.94
C PHE A 8 21.87 19.33 -35.41
N CYS A 9 21.50 20.40 -34.70
CA CYS A 9 21.24 20.32 -33.27
C CYS A 9 19.89 19.63 -33.06
N LEU A 10 19.92 18.38 -32.58
CA LEU A 10 18.73 17.72 -32.03
C LEU A 10 18.40 18.37 -30.69
N LEU A 11 17.46 19.33 -30.71
CA LEU A 11 16.71 19.69 -29.52
C LEU A 11 15.78 18.52 -29.21
N MET A 12 16.10 17.73 -28.18
CA MET A 12 15.13 16.85 -27.54
C MET A 12 14.00 17.72 -27.01
N GLY A 13 12.89 17.76 -27.74
CA GLY A 13 11.64 18.32 -27.24
C GLY A 13 11.16 17.48 -26.07
N PHE A 14 10.86 18.15 -24.95
CA PHE A 14 10.16 17.56 -23.82
C PHE A 14 8.94 16.80 -24.32
N VAL A 15 8.86 15.53 -23.93
CA VAL A 15 7.68 14.69 -24.13
C VAL A 15 6.48 15.43 -23.58
N THR A 16 5.52 15.74 -24.44
CA THR A 16 4.18 16.11 -24.02
C THR A 16 3.62 14.91 -23.26
N MET A 17 3.64 14.98 -21.91
CA MET A 17 3.07 13.92 -21.09
C MET A 17 1.59 13.77 -21.46
N ALA A 18 1.21 12.57 -21.87
CA ALA A 18 -0.18 12.26 -22.16
C ALA A 18 -1.01 12.50 -20.90
N GLN A 19 -2.10 13.25 -21.01
CA GLN A 19 -3.06 13.44 -19.93
C GLN A 19 -3.70 12.11 -19.50
N THR A 20 -3.69 11.12 -20.39
CA THR A 20 -4.31 9.80 -20.22
C THR A 20 -3.24 8.70 -20.14
N VAL A 21 -3.27 7.94 -19.05
CA VAL A 21 -2.49 6.70 -18.91
C VAL A 21 -3.27 5.54 -19.51
N ALA A 22 -2.59 4.71 -20.29
CA ALA A 22 -3.18 3.48 -20.82
C ALA A 22 -3.31 2.42 -19.70
N ASP A 23 -4.52 1.91 -19.48
CA ASP A 23 -4.77 0.81 -18.55
C ASP A 23 -4.34 -0.53 -19.18
N LYS A 24 -3.04 -0.82 -19.07
CA LYS A 24 -2.40 -2.04 -19.56
C LYS A 24 -2.09 -2.98 -18.39
N PRO A 25 -2.05 -4.31 -18.63
CA PRO A 25 -1.63 -5.26 -17.62
C PRO A 25 -0.24 -4.92 -17.06
N PHE A 26 -0.12 -4.97 -15.73
CA PHE A 26 1.13 -4.92 -14.98
C PHE A 26 1.21 -6.16 -14.08
N LEU A 27 2.42 -6.51 -13.62
CA LEU A 27 2.57 -7.62 -12.67
C LEU A 27 2.18 -7.14 -11.28
N GLN A 28 1.01 -7.56 -10.79
CA GLN A 28 0.58 -7.35 -9.42
C GLN A 28 1.11 -8.47 -8.54
N ASP A 29 1.82 -8.11 -7.48
CA ASP A 29 2.24 -9.04 -6.46
C ASP A 29 1.21 -9.25 -5.35
N SER A 30 1.24 -10.44 -4.75
CA SER A 30 0.42 -10.84 -3.60
C SER A 30 1.12 -11.94 -2.81
N ALA A 31 0.82 -12.06 -1.51
CA ALA A 31 1.44 -13.05 -0.64
C ALA A 31 0.47 -14.18 -0.26
N GLU A 32 0.87 -15.42 -0.51
CA GLU A 32 0.38 -16.60 0.19
C GLU A 32 1.31 -16.93 1.36
N LYS A 33 0.77 -17.29 2.52
CA LYS A 33 1.52 -17.44 3.76
C LYS A 33 1.29 -18.83 4.37
N PHE A 34 2.38 -19.51 4.74
CA PHE A 34 2.38 -20.87 5.30
C PHE A 34 3.10 -20.89 6.65
N THR A 35 2.34 -21.08 7.74
CA THR A 35 2.86 -20.99 9.10
C THR A 35 3.48 -22.32 9.55
N LEU A 36 4.59 -22.25 10.27
CA LEU A 36 5.09 -23.37 11.09
C LEU A 36 4.27 -23.43 12.38
N GLN A 37 3.52 -24.50 12.59
CA GLN A 37 2.66 -24.63 13.78
C GLN A 37 3.50 -24.76 15.07
N GLU A 38 3.05 -24.13 16.16
CA GLU A 38 3.75 -24.15 17.46
C GLU A 38 3.97 -25.58 18.00
N GLU A 39 3.07 -26.51 17.65
CA GLU A 39 3.16 -27.93 18.03
C GLU A 39 4.32 -28.67 17.34
N ALA A 40 4.99 -28.06 16.37
CA ALA A 40 6.13 -28.65 15.67
C ALA A 40 7.40 -28.77 16.54
N GLY A 41 7.43 -28.18 17.74
CA GLY A 41 8.59 -28.23 18.64
C GLY A 41 9.75 -27.37 18.15
N ASN A 42 11.00 -27.76 18.44
CA ASN A 42 12.20 -26.98 18.10
C ASN A 42 12.66 -27.23 16.65
N VAL A 43 11.80 -26.90 15.69
CA VAL A 43 12.06 -27.01 14.25
C VAL A 43 12.70 -25.71 13.76
N ALA A 44 13.93 -25.80 13.25
CA ALA A 44 14.61 -24.73 12.55
C ALA A 44 14.41 -24.92 11.04
N LEU A 45 13.83 -23.92 10.39
CA LEU A 45 13.70 -23.85 8.93
C LEU A 45 15.05 -23.44 8.34
N LEU A 46 15.53 -24.15 7.30
CA LEU A 46 16.91 -24.03 6.80
C LEU A 46 16.98 -23.59 5.33
N GLN A 47 16.26 -24.27 4.44
CA GLN A 47 16.28 -23.98 3.00
C GLN A 47 14.92 -24.22 2.37
N VAL A 48 14.67 -23.57 1.23
CA VAL A 48 13.46 -23.77 0.43
C VAL A 48 13.84 -23.95 -1.04
N GLY A 49 13.07 -24.73 -1.78
CA GLY A 49 13.23 -24.90 -3.23
C GLY A 49 11.95 -25.37 -3.91
N SER A 50 11.92 -25.27 -5.24
CA SER A 50 10.83 -25.81 -6.04
C SER A 50 11.34 -26.55 -7.28
N ASP A 51 10.69 -27.66 -7.64
CA ASP A 51 11.08 -28.42 -8.83
C ASP A 51 10.21 -28.10 -10.05
N ARG A 52 10.57 -28.69 -11.21
CA ARG A 52 9.80 -28.60 -12.46
C ARG A 52 8.37 -29.14 -12.37
N ASN A 53 8.03 -29.91 -11.34
CA ASN A 53 6.69 -30.43 -11.10
C ASN A 53 5.89 -29.51 -10.18
N LYS A 54 6.43 -28.32 -9.86
CA LYS A 54 5.86 -27.33 -8.95
C LYS A 54 5.82 -27.79 -7.50
N ALA A 55 6.51 -28.89 -7.15
CA ALA A 55 6.59 -29.34 -5.78
C ALA A 55 7.50 -28.37 -5.02
N ILE A 56 7.03 -27.89 -3.87
CA ILE A 56 7.81 -27.05 -2.97
C ILE A 56 8.29 -27.90 -1.80
N LYS A 57 9.58 -27.80 -1.46
CA LYS A 57 10.18 -28.47 -0.31
C LYS A 57 10.86 -27.45 0.59
N VAL A 58 10.68 -27.62 1.89
CA VAL A 58 11.34 -26.86 2.93
C VAL A 58 12.21 -27.83 3.73
N LEU A 59 13.52 -27.60 3.73
CA LEU A 59 14.44 -28.34 4.58
C LEU A 59 14.44 -27.76 5.99
N THR A 60 14.41 -28.64 6.98
CA THR A 60 14.52 -28.30 8.41
C THR A 60 15.58 -29.15 9.10
N ASN A 61 15.94 -28.79 10.33
CA ASN A 61 16.79 -29.64 11.18
C ASN A 61 16.15 -30.98 11.59
N GLN A 62 14.89 -31.23 11.21
CA GLN A 62 14.15 -32.48 11.49
C GLN A 62 13.68 -33.16 10.19
N GLY A 63 14.26 -32.80 9.04
CA GLY A 63 13.93 -33.36 7.73
C GLY A 63 13.08 -32.44 6.86
N LEU A 64 12.42 -33.00 5.85
CA LEU A 64 11.68 -32.23 4.85
C LEU A 64 10.25 -31.90 5.31
N MET A 65 9.80 -30.72 4.93
CA MET A 65 8.42 -30.26 5.03
C MET A 65 7.91 -29.78 3.67
N LEU A 66 6.59 -29.66 3.55
CA LEU A 66 5.90 -29.10 2.39
C LEU A 66 4.76 -28.17 2.81
N PRO A 67 4.39 -27.19 1.97
CA PRO A 67 3.21 -26.35 2.20
C PRO A 67 1.91 -27.14 1.98
N HIS A 68 0.98 -27.05 2.93
CA HIS A 68 -0.37 -27.63 2.85
C HIS A 68 -1.36 -26.83 3.70
N GLU A 69 -2.49 -26.40 3.12
CA GLU A 69 -3.57 -25.67 3.82
C GLU A 69 -3.06 -24.53 4.73
N LYS A 70 -2.26 -23.60 4.18
CA LYS A 70 -1.63 -22.47 4.91
C LYS A 70 -0.68 -22.86 6.04
N ASN A 71 -0.24 -24.11 6.11
CA ASN A 71 0.72 -24.60 7.10
C ASN A 71 1.89 -25.30 6.44
N LEU A 72 3.01 -25.42 7.17
CA LEU A 72 4.08 -26.36 6.83
C LEU A 72 3.80 -27.69 7.51
N ARG A 73 3.89 -28.79 6.76
CA ARG A 73 3.68 -30.17 7.25
C ARG A 73 4.86 -31.05 6.89
N GLN A 74 5.15 -32.06 7.71
CA GLN A 74 6.19 -33.05 7.40
C GLN A 74 5.95 -33.69 6.04
N ASP A 75 7.00 -33.77 5.22
CA ASP A 75 6.95 -34.41 3.92
C ASP A 75 7.17 -35.92 4.04
N VAL A 76 6.10 -36.67 3.84
CA VAL A 76 6.09 -38.14 3.91
C VAL A 76 5.98 -38.79 2.52
N GLN A 77 6.09 -38.01 1.43
CA GLN A 77 5.88 -38.51 0.06
C GLN A 77 6.91 -39.57 -0.33
N TYR A 78 8.17 -39.36 0.05
CA TYR A 78 9.26 -40.34 -0.12
C TYR A 78 9.70 -40.86 1.24
N ARG A 79 9.05 -41.94 1.73
CA ARG A 79 9.30 -42.51 3.06
C ARG A 79 10.77 -42.70 3.45
N PRO A 80 11.69 -43.16 2.56
CA PRO A 80 13.11 -43.28 2.92
C PRO A 80 13.77 -41.96 3.36
N MET A 81 13.26 -40.81 2.90
CA MET A 81 13.79 -39.50 3.27
C MET A 81 13.52 -39.14 4.74
N LEU A 82 12.57 -39.80 5.41
CA LEU A 82 12.28 -39.60 6.83
C LEU A 82 13.40 -40.14 7.74
N ASP A 83 14.14 -41.13 7.25
CA ASP A 83 15.20 -41.81 8.00
C ASP A 83 16.60 -41.26 7.68
N MET A 84 16.69 -40.27 6.77
CA MET A 84 17.95 -39.69 6.31
C MET A 84 18.22 -38.34 7.00
N ASP A 85 19.48 -38.13 7.40
CA ASP A 85 19.94 -36.83 7.90
C ASP A 85 20.30 -35.92 6.72
N ILE A 86 19.34 -35.13 6.26
CA ILE A 86 19.49 -34.25 5.10
C ILE A 86 20.14 -32.94 5.56
N ILE A 87 21.28 -32.63 4.96
CA ILE A 87 22.12 -31.49 5.31
C ILE A 87 21.87 -30.32 4.35
N THR A 88 21.67 -30.60 3.06
CA THR A 88 21.44 -29.57 2.05
C THR A 88 20.41 -30.02 1.03
N LEU A 89 19.53 -29.10 0.67
CA LEU A 89 18.65 -29.14 -0.48
C LEU A 89 19.23 -28.25 -1.59
N THR A 90 19.36 -28.79 -2.79
CA THR A 90 19.72 -28.02 -3.98
C THR A 90 18.92 -28.50 -5.19
N GLU A 91 19.09 -27.82 -6.31
CA GLU A 91 18.40 -28.12 -7.55
C GLU A 91 19.42 -28.33 -8.68
N TYR A 92 19.15 -29.33 -9.52
CA TYR A 92 19.89 -29.56 -10.75
C TYR A 92 18.94 -29.96 -11.86
N GLN A 93 18.97 -29.23 -12.98
CA GLN A 93 17.99 -29.41 -14.08
C GLN A 93 16.55 -29.38 -13.56
N ASP A 94 16.26 -28.41 -12.68
CA ASP A 94 14.95 -28.19 -12.06
C ASP A 94 14.42 -29.41 -11.29
N GLN A 95 15.31 -30.23 -10.73
CA GLN A 95 14.99 -31.40 -9.91
C GLN A 95 15.73 -31.31 -8.57
N PHE A 96 15.07 -31.74 -7.50
CA PHE A 96 15.68 -31.76 -6.17
C PHE A 96 16.84 -32.75 -6.08
N VAL A 97 17.94 -32.29 -5.50
CA VAL A 97 19.08 -33.12 -5.10
C VAL A 97 19.36 -32.86 -3.63
N TYR A 98 19.64 -33.94 -2.89
CA TYR A 98 19.83 -33.93 -1.46
C TYR A 98 21.26 -34.34 -1.14
N LEU A 99 21.92 -33.57 -0.28
CA LEU A 99 23.13 -33.99 0.43
C LEU A 99 22.71 -34.47 1.81
N THR A 100 23.11 -35.69 2.17
CA THR A 100 22.96 -36.23 3.53
C THR A 100 24.30 -36.29 4.24
N ASP A 101 24.30 -36.79 5.47
CA ASP A 101 25.50 -37.15 6.24
C ASP A 101 26.42 -38.19 5.54
N LYS A 102 25.90 -38.96 4.57
CA LYS A 102 26.60 -40.10 3.94
C LYS A 102 26.71 -40.01 2.42
N ALA A 103 25.69 -39.46 1.75
CA ALA A 103 25.56 -39.55 0.32
C ALA A 103 24.94 -38.30 -0.31
N VAL A 104 25.14 -38.15 -1.61
CA VAL A 104 24.32 -37.28 -2.45
C VAL A 104 23.34 -38.14 -3.21
N LEU A 105 22.06 -37.77 -3.20
CA LEU A 105 21.01 -38.51 -3.91
C LEU A 105 19.91 -37.63 -4.49
N SER A 106 19.13 -38.19 -5.41
CA SER A 106 17.87 -37.59 -5.87
C SER A 106 16.81 -38.67 -6.08
N ASN A 107 15.54 -38.30 -5.84
CA ASN A 107 14.39 -39.13 -6.22
C ASN A 107 14.04 -38.98 -7.72
N ALA A 108 14.66 -38.04 -8.43
CA ALA A 108 14.56 -37.91 -9.88
C ALA A 108 15.42 -38.98 -10.60
N TRP A 109 15.31 -39.05 -11.93
CA TRP A 109 16.06 -39.99 -12.78
C TRP A 109 16.01 -41.44 -12.29
N ALA A 110 14.81 -41.90 -11.88
CA ALA A 110 14.58 -43.23 -11.33
C ALA A 110 15.45 -43.58 -10.10
N GLY A 111 15.90 -42.57 -9.33
CA GLY A 111 16.77 -42.76 -8.18
C GLY A 111 18.22 -43.11 -8.53
N GLN A 112 18.64 -42.93 -9.79
CA GLN A 112 19.98 -43.32 -10.24
C GLN A 112 21.09 -42.39 -9.76
N LEU A 113 20.76 -41.14 -9.42
CA LEU A 113 21.72 -40.24 -8.78
C LEU A 113 21.87 -40.67 -7.32
N TYR A 114 22.94 -41.42 -7.04
CA TYR A 114 23.35 -41.82 -5.69
C TYR A 114 24.86 -42.08 -5.66
N PHE A 115 25.58 -41.42 -4.75
CA PHE A 115 26.97 -41.72 -4.46
C PHE A 115 27.36 -41.33 -3.03
N GLU A 116 28.19 -42.15 -2.39
CA GLU A 116 28.73 -41.87 -1.06
C GLU A 116 29.90 -40.90 -1.14
N HIS A 117 29.83 -39.78 -0.42
CA HIS A 117 30.87 -38.75 -0.47
C HIS A 117 32.04 -39.01 0.50
N LYS A 118 31.82 -39.86 1.52
CA LYS A 118 32.83 -40.25 2.52
C LYS A 118 33.50 -39.05 3.21
N LEU A 119 32.71 -38.04 3.54
CA LEU A 119 33.14 -36.86 4.28
C LEU A 119 32.64 -37.01 5.72
N GLU A 120 33.44 -36.62 6.70
CA GLU A 120 33.02 -36.69 8.12
C GLU A 120 31.98 -35.62 8.46
N ALA A 121 32.09 -34.44 7.85
CA ALA A 121 31.21 -33.29 8.08
C ALA A 121 30.88 -32.58 6.75
N PRO A 122 30.07 -33.19 5.87
CA PRO A 122 29.60 -32.53 4.65
C PRO A 122 28.73 -31.32 4.99
N LYS A 123 28.78 -30.28 4.15
CA LYS A 123 28.09 -29.00 4.40
C LYS A 123 27.36 -28.43 3.19
N ALA A 124 27.91 -28.63 2.00
CA ALA A 124 27.33 -28.08 0.78
C ALA A 124 27.65 -28.92 -0.44
N VAL A 125 26.77 -28.89 -1.43
CA VAL A 125 26.96 -29.53 -2.73
C VAL A 125 26.56 -28.56 -3.84
N GLY A 126 27.34 -28.55 -4.93
CA GLY A 126 27.03 -27.82 -6.15
C GLY A 126 27.12 -28.70 -7.38
N PHE A 127 26.31 -28.41 -8.39
CA PHE A 127 26.26 -29.16 -9.65
C PHE A 127 26.62 -28.29 -10.86
N GLY A 128 27.41 -28.86 -11.76
CA GLY A 128 27.73 -28.36 -13.08
C GLY A 128 27.21 -29.28 -14.19
N PRO A 129 27.55 -29.03 -15.46
CA PRO A 129 26.99 -29.77 -16.60
C PRO A 129 27.36 -31.25 -16.60
N GLY A 130 26.39 -32.09 -16.99
CA GLY A 130 26.51 -33.55 -17.08
C GLY A 130 26.83 -34.23 -15.74
N PHE A 131 26.14 -33.90 -14.65
CA PHE A 131 26.39 -34.52 -13.34
C PHE A 131 27.84 -34.40 -12.83
N LEU A 132 28.54 -33.33 -13.24
CA LEU A 132 29.73 -32.90 -12.52
C LEU A 132 29.27 -32.27 -11.22
N SER A 133 29.75 -32.72 -10.07
CA SER A 133 29.37 -32.16 -8.78
C SER A 133 30.55 -32.01 -7.85
N LEU A 134 30.47 -31.02 -6.96
CA LEU A 134 31.42 -30.81 -5.88
C LEU A 134 30.69 -30.92 -4.56
N VAL A 135 31.17 -31.78 -3.66
CA VAL A 135 30.74 -31.85 -2.26
C VAL A 135 31.85 -31.25 -1.40
N ALA A 136 31.49 -30.29 -0.56
CA ALA A 136 32.41 -29.62 0.35
C ALA A 136 32.02 -29.93 1.80
N GLY A 137 33.01 -30.35 2.59
CA GLY A 137 32.92 -30.51 4.03
C GLY A 137 33.76 -29.48 4.77
N ASP A 138 33.80 -29.59 6.10
CA ASP A 138 34.52 -28.62 6.96
C ASP A 138 36.01 -28.52 6.66
N ASN A 139 36.64 -29.60 6.16
CA ASN A 139 38.10 -29.67 5.98
C ASN A 139 38.54 -30.20 4.62
N ASP A 140 37.62 -30.42 3.69
CA ASP A 140 37.89 -31.14 2.45
C ASP A 140 36.82 -30.91 1.38
N VAL A 141 37.24 -31.13 0.13
CA VAL A 141 36.38 -31.05 -1.05
C VAL A 141 36.56 -32.29 -1.90
N VAL A 142 35.47 -32.73 -2.52
CA VAL A 142 35.44 -33.91 -3.39
C VAL A 142 34.65 -33.59 -4.64
N ILE A 143 35.22 -33.93 -5.79
CA ILE A 143 34.57 -33.79 -7.08
C ILE A 143 34.15 -35.16 -7.58
N PHE A 144 32.90 -35.23 -8.02
CA PHE A 144 32.32 -36.40 -8.66
C PHE A 144 31.94 -36.08 -10.10
N LYS A 145 32.04 -37.09 -10.95
CA LYS A 145 31.51 -37.09 -12.31
C LYS A 145 30.84 -38.43 -12.55
N ASP A 146 29.59 -38.40 -13.00
CA ASP A 146 28.81 -39.62 -13.26
C ASP A 146 28.83 -40.58 -12.06
N ASN A 147 28.62 -40.04 -10.86
CA ASN A 147 28.62 -40.73 -9.55
C ASN A 147 29.97 -41.33 -9.13
N GLN A 148 31.08 -41.03 -9.81
CA GLN A 148 32.42 -41.51 -9.47
C GLN A 148 33.30 -40.39 -8.94
N GLU A 149 34.06 -40.66 -7.87
CA GLU A 149 35.04 -39.71 -7.32
C GLU A 149 36.18 -39.50 -8.34
N VAL A 150 36.40 -38.24 -8.72
CA VAL A 150 37.43 -37.83 -9.70
C VAL A 150 38.63 -37.19 -9.01
N TRP A 151 38.38 -36.46 -7.93
CA TRP A 151 39.40 -35.73 -7.19
C TRP A 151 38.93 -35.39 -5.78
N ARG A 152 39.87 -35.42 -4.82
CA ARG A 152 39.69 -35.02 -3.44
C ARG A 152 40.89 -34.20 -2.99
N SER A 153 40.64 -33.19 -2.15
CA SER A 153 41.70 -32.40 -1.53
C SER A 153 41.29 -31.95 -0.13
N SER A 154 42.23 -31.94 0.80
CA SER A 154 42.05 -31.36 2.13
C SER A 154 42.31 -29.85 2.09
N ILE A 155 41.41 -29.08 2.71
CA ILE A 155 41.49 -27.64 2.90
C ILE A 155 41.08 -27.37 4.35
N ASN A 156 42.04 -27.28 5.26
CA ASN A 156 41.77 -27.15 6.69
C ASN A 156 40.94 -25.90 7.01
N GLY A 157 39.89 -26.06 7.82
CA GLY A 157 39.03 -24.97 8.27
C GLY A 157 38.25 -24.30 7.15
N LEU A 158 37.84 -25.05 6.12
CA LEU A 158 37.06 -24.53 5.00
C LEU A 158 35.68 -24.05 5.46
N ASN A 159 34.96 -24.84 6.28
CA ASN A 159 33.62 -24.52 6.82
C ASN A 159 32.69 -23.83 5.78
N PRO A 160 32.36 -24.51 4.68
CA PRO A 160 31.68 -23.89 3.56
C PRO A 160 30.21 -23.59 3.88
N LEU A 161 29.74 -22.44 3.40
CA LEU A 161 28.35 -21.99 3.49
C LEU A 161 27.53 -22.41 2.28
N SER A 162 28.13 -22.40 1.09
CA SER A 162 27.47 -22.82 -0.15
C SER A 162 28.47 -23.11 -1.27
N VAL A 163 28.03 -23.88 -2.26
CA VAL A 163 28.78 -24.20 -3.47
C VAL A 163 27.91 -23.89 -4.69
N GLN A 164 28.45 -23.16 -5.67
CA GLN A 164 27.78 -22.96 -6.97
C GLN A 164 28.75 -23.22 -8.11
N TYR A 165 28.22 -23.70 -9.23
CA TYR A 165 28.97 -23.81 -10.48
C TYR A 165 28.86 -22.49 -11.27
N ASP A 166 29.99 -21.94 -11.69
CA ASP A 166 30.03 -20.78 -12.56
C ASP A 166 30.08 -21.22 -14.03
N PRO A 167 28.98 -21.09 -14.81
CA PRO A 167 28.95 -21.51 -16.20
C PRO A 167 29.89 -20.69 -17.11
N ASN A 168 30.32 -19.50 -16.69
CA ASN A 168 31.21 -18.65 -17.51
C ASN A 168 32.67 -19.11 -17.43
N SER A 169 33.14 -19.49 -16.23
CA SER A 169 34.50 -19.99 -16.02
C SER A 169 34.59 -21.52 -16.13
N GLY A 170 33.47 -22.22 -16.01
CA GLY A 170 33.42 -23.67 -16.00
C GLY A 170 33.89 -24.31 -14.68
N GLN A 171 33.96 -23.52 -13.61
CA GLN A 171 34.56 -23.89 -12.32
C GLN A 171 33.55 -23.78 -11.18
N PHE A 172 33.84 -24.44 -10.06
CA PHE A 172 33.04 -24.29 -8.85
C PHE A 172 33.55 -23.13 -8.00
N LEU A 173 32.62 -22.45 -7.34
CA LEU A 173 32.89 -21.46 -6.32
C LEU A 173 32.35 -21.97 -4.99
N ILE A 174 33.18 -21.89 -3.95
CA ILE A 174 32.82 -22.25 -2.57
C ILE A 174 32.87 -20.97 -1.74
N LEU A 175 31.73 -20.63 -1.14
CA LEU A 175 31.65 -19.54 -0.19
C LEU A 175 31.92 -20.06 1.23
N THR A 176 32.68 -19.29 1.98
CA THR A 176 32.94 -19.46 3.42
C THR A 176 32.72 -18.11 4.09
N ALA A 177 32.59 -18.06 5.42
CA ALA A 177 32.47 -16.78 6.14
C ALA A 177 33.68 -15.85 5.90
N ASP A 178 34.86 -16.44 5.64
CA ASP A 178 36.14 -15.73 5.52
C ASP A 178 36.59 -15.50 4.07
N GLY A 179 35.80 -15.89 3.07
CA GLY A 179 36.16 -15.68 1.67
C GLY A 179 35.54 -16.63 0.66
N LEU A 180 35.97 -16.44 -0.59
CA LEU A 180 35.54 -17.20 -1.75
C LEU A 180 36.69 -18.04 -2.29
N TYR A 181 36.43 -19.32 -2.54
CA TYR A 181 37.36 -20.26 -3.13
C TYR A 181 36.90 -20.65 -4.53
N GLN A 182 37.85 -20.72 -5.47
CA GLN A 182 37.63 -21.24 -6.80
C GLN A 182 38.22 -22.64 -6.89
N VAL A 183 37.42 -23.58 -7.38
CA VAL A 183 37.80 -24.98 -7.55
C VAL A 183 37.68 -25.37 -9.02
N ASP A 184 38.81 -25.80 -9.58
CA ASP A 184 38.92 -26.26 -10.95
C ASP A 184 38.97 -27.79 -10.99
N ALA A 185 37.92 -28.40 -11.55
CA ALA A 185 37.81 -29.85 -11.68
C ALA A 185 38.83 -30.44 -12.66
N GLY A 186 39.17 -29.73 -13.74
CA GLY A 186 40.11 -30.19 -14.76
C GLY A 186 41.56 -30.06 -14.31
N ALA A 187 41.91 -28.90 -13.73
CA ALA A 187 43.24 -28.66 -13.16
C ALA A 187 43.45 -29.31 -11.79
N LYS A 188 42.39 -29.87 -11.17
CA LYS A 188 42.41 -30.51 -9.85
C LYS A 188 43.06 -29.60 -8.80
N SER A 189 42.56 -28.36 -8.72
CA SER A 189 43.11 -27.34 -7.83
C SER A 189 42.00 -26.56 -7.15
N ALA A 190 42.26 -26.14 -5.91
CA ALA A 190 41.41 -25.24 -5.15
C ALA A 190 42.25 -24.08 -4.63
N LYS A 191 41.77 -22.85 -4.81
CA LYS A 191 42.47 -21.64 -4.35
C LYS A 191 41.49 -20.63 -3.76
N LYS A 192 41.89 -19.97 -2.68
CA LYS A 192 41.17 -18.80 -2.17
C LYS A 192 41.39 -17.65 -3.14
N VAL A 193 40.32 -17.14 -3.74
CA VAL A 193 40.38 -16.06 -4.75
C VAL A 193 39.97 -14.71 -4.18
N PHE A 194 39.27 -14.71 -3.05
CA PHE A 194 38.86 -13.50 -2.36
C PHE A 194 38.91 -13.71 -0.84
N ASN A 195 39.43 -12.71 -0.12
CA ASN A 195 39.34 -12.65 1.34
C ASN A 195 38.18 -11.73 1.70
N GLY A 196 37.24 -12.24 2.49
CA GLY A 196 36.14 -11.48 3.05
C GLY A 196 36.04 -11.71 4.55
N ASN A 197 35.14 -11.00 5.20
CA ASN A 197 34.78 -11.22 6.59
C ASN A 197 33.25 -11.22 6.68
N ASP A 198 32.69 -12.06 7.55
CA ASP A 198 31.25 -12.15 7.80
C ASP A 198 30.41 -12.33 6.53
N LEU A 199 30.93 -13.07 5.55
CA LEU A 199 30.18 -13.41 4.34
C LEU A 199 29.07 -14.40 4.68
N THR A 200 27.87 -14.20 4.15
CA THR A 200 26.69 -15.00 4.49
C THR A 200 26.12 -15.74 3.30
N ALA A 201 26.17 -15.13 2.10
CA ALA A 201 25.62 -15.72 0.89
C ALA A 201 26.27 -15.15 -0.37
N PHE A 202 26.06 -15.82 -1.52
CA PHE A 202 26.44 -15.27 -2.81
C PHE A 202 25.51 -15.66 -3.95
N ALA A 203 25.49 -14.84 -5.00
CA ALA A 203 24.85 -15.13 -6.27
C ALA A 203 25.70 -14.66 -7.45
N LEU A 204 25.58 -15.36 -8.58
CA LEU A 204 26.12 -14.93 -9.86
C LEU A 204 25.11 -14.02 -10.57
N TYR A 205 25.52 -12.81 -10.94
CA TYR A 205 24.65 -11.84 -11.59
C TYR A 205 25.39 -11.02 -12.63
N LYS A 206 25.03 -11.19 -13.90
CA LYS A 206 25.72 -10.57 -15.05
C LYS A 206 27.24 -10.85 -14.96
N ASP A 207 28.06 -9.81 -15.00
CA ASP A 207 29.53 -9.86 -14.87
C ASP A 207 30.02 -9.78 -13.42
N HIS A 208 29.13 -9.95 -12.44
CA HIS A 208 29.42 -9.84 -11.02
C HIS A 208 29.20 -11.13 -10.24
N ILE A 209 29.97 -11.28 -9.17
CA ILE A 209 29.65 -12.14 -8.03
C ILE A 209 29.19 -11.21 -6.92
N VAL A 210 27.94 -11.38 -6.48
CA VAL A 210 27.32 -10.55 -5.45
C VAL A 210 27.39 -11.31 -4.14
N LEU A 211 28.09 -10.75 -3.15
CA LEU A 211 28.25 -11.34 -1.81
C LEU A 211 27.36 -10.61 -0.81
N GLY A 212 26.56 -11.35 -0.04
CA GLY A 212 25.88 -10.85 1.15
C GLY A 212 26.81 -10.92 2.36
N THR A 213 26.65 -9.96 3.28
CA THR A 213 27.37 -9.94 4.56
C THR A 213 26.43 -9.54 5.69
N ASN A 214 26.90 -9.62 6.94
CA ASN A 214 26.19 -9.06 8.09
C ASN A 214 26.06 -7.52 8.05
N ASN A 215 26.77 -6.84 7.15
CA ASN A 215 26.76 -5.38 7.05
C ASN A 215 26.84 -4.86 5.60
N GLY A 216 25.97 -5.38 4.73
CA GLY A 216 25.77 -4.91 3.37
C GLY A 216 26.08 -5.95 2.30
N ILE A 217 26.22 -5.48 1.07
CA ILE A 217 26.46 -6.29 -0.14
C ILE A 217 27.79 -5.89 -0.79
N GLN A 218 28.54 -6.84 -1.30
CA GLN A 218 29.77 -6.61 -2.06
C GLN A 218 29.63 -7.13 -3.49
N TYR A 219 30.05 -6.32 -4.47
CA TYR A 219 30.11 -6.73 -5.87
C TYR A 219 31.56 -7.01 -6.24
N LEU A 220 31.86 -8.26 -6.57
CA LEU A 220 33.13 -8.63 -7.17
C LEU A 220 33.00 -8.72 -8.68
N ASP A 221 34.08 -8.42 -9.39
CA ASP A 221 34.22 -8.76 -10.80
C ASP A 221 34.31 -10.29 -10.97
N ARG A 222 33.44 -10.87 -11.78
CA ARG A 222 33.33 -12.33 -11.90
C ARG A 222 34.56 -13.00 -12.50
N LYS A 223 35.41 -12.27 -13.24
CA LYS A 223 36.62 -12.82 -13.88
C LYS A 223 37.85 -12.69 -12.99
N THR A 224 38.01 -11.54 -12.36
CA THR A 224 39.22 -11.16 -11.62
C THR A 224 39.07 -11.29 -10.11
N PHE A 225 37.84 -11.46 -9.60
CA PHE A 225 37.49 -11.46 -8.17
C PHE A 225 37.81 -10.15 -7.43
N ALA A 226 38.13 -9.09 -8.16
CA ALA A 226 38.39 -7.79 -7.59
C ALA A 226 37.09 -7.17 -7.06
N LEU A 227 37.12 -6.66 -5.82
CA LEU A 227 36.02 -5.88 -5.26
C LEU A 227 35.80 -4.60 -6.07
N LYS A 228 34.59 -4.42 -6.58
CA LYS A 228 34.17 -3.25 -7.36
C LYS A 228 33.36 -2.27 -6.54
N GLN A 229 32.49 -2.77 -5.66
CA GLN A 229 31.59 -1.93 -4.88
C GLN A 229 31.23 -2.62 -3.57
N LEU A 230 31.12 -1.82 -2.51
CA LEU A 230 30.44 -2.16 -1.26
C LEU A 230 29.20 -1.29 -1.17
N ASP A 231 28.05 -1.89 -0.89
CA ASP A 231 26.78 -1.20 -0.75
C ASP A 231 26.15 -1.47 0.61
N GLN A 232 25.83 -0.39 1.33
CA GLN A 232 25.18 -0.40 2.63
C GLN A 232 23.89 0.45 2.63
N LYS A 233 23.55 1.06 1.48
CA LYS A 233 22.34 1.84 1.27
C LYS A 233 21.21 0.89 0.85
N LEU A 234 20.80 0.06 1.80
CA LEU A 234 19.84 -1.04 1.61
C LEU A 234 18.65 -0.89 2.56
N PRO A 235 17.50 -1.52 2.29
CA PRO A 235 16.41 -1.63 3.27
C PRO A 235 16.92 -2.16 4.61
N TRP A 236 17.79 -3.17 4.57
CA TRP A 236 18.52 -3.66 5.74
C TRP A 236 19.87 -4.28 5.37
N THR A 237 20.87 -4.17 6.26
CA THR A 237 22.26 -4.53 5.95
C THR A 237 22.68 -5.92 6.43
N ALA A 238 21.96 -6.55 7.34
CA ALA A 238 22.28 -7.90 7.78
C ALA A 238 21.66 -8.92 6.81
N ILE A 239 22.40 -9.24 5.74
CA ILE A 239 21.97 -10.10 4.63
C ILE A 239 22.12 -11.56 5.04
N THR A 240 21.07 -12.35 4.85
CA THR A 240 21.05 -13.79 5.15
C THR A 240 21.16 -14.63 3.89
N CYS A 241 20.57 -14.18 2.77
CA CYS A 241 20.67 -14.85 1.49
C CYS A 241 20.67 -13.87 0.31
N VAL A 242 21.29 -14.29 -0.79
CA VAL A 242 21.30 -13.57 -2.08
C VAL A 242 20.95 -14.58 -3.17
N ARG A 243 20.03 -14.21 -4.06
CA ARG A 243 19.62 -15.03 -5.21
C ARG A 243 19.47 -14.17 -6.46
N ASN A 244 19.85 -14.74 -7.59
CA ASN A 244 19.47 -14.23 -8.90
C ASN A 244 18.27 -15.04 -9.38
N ILE A 245 17.06 -14.49 -9.24
CA ILE A 245 15.82 -15.13 -9.65
C ILE A 245 15.33 -14.39 -10.88
N ARG A 246 15.22 -15.10 -12.02
CA ARG A 246 14.75 -14.54 -13.29
C ARG A 246 15.42 -13.20 -13.64
N ALA A 247 16.76 -13.18 -13.59
CA ALA A 247 17.59 -12.00 -13.89
C ALA A 247 17.38 -10.79 -12.97
N SER A 248 16.77 -10.98 -11.80
CA SER A 248 16.66 -9.96 -10.74
C SER A 248 17.40 -10.41 -9.49
N LEU A 249 18.10 -9.48 -8.83
CA LEU A 249 18.71 -9.75 -7.54
C LEU A 249 17.67 -9.64 -6.44
N TRP A 250 17.59 -10.70 -5.64
CA TRP A 250 16.78 -10.80 -4.44
C TRP A 250 17.67 -11.02 -3.23
N PHE A 251 17.29 -10.39 -2.13
CA PHE A 251 18.02 -10.39 -0.88
C PHE A 251 17.09 -10.76 0.26
N GLY A 252 17.48 -11.75 1.05
CA GLY A 252 16.89 -12.00 2.36
C GLY A 252 17.73 -11.32 3.42
N SER A 253 17.08 -10.82 4.46
CA SER A 253 17.75 -10.16 5.58
C SER A 253 17.08 -10.51 6.90
N THR A 254 17.70 -10.11 8.00
CA THR A 254 17.07 -10.21 9.33
C THR A 254 15.94 -9.20 9.56
N LYS A 255 15.56 -8.41 8.55
CA LYS A 255 14.41 -7.50 8.57
C LYS A 255 13.75 -7.43 7.19
N GLY A 256 13.11 -8.51 6.77
CA GLY A 256 12.37 -8.65 5.51
C GLY A 256 13.25 -9.06 4.33
N ALA A 257 12.62 -9.20 3.17
CA ALA A 257 13.29 -9.44 1.89
C ALA A 257 13.15 -8.22 0.97
N PHE A 258 14.05 -8.08 0.02
CA PHE A 258 13.95 -7.02 -0.99
C PHE A 258 14.50 -7.44 -2.35
N LYS A 259 13.96 -6.83 -3.40
CA LYS A 259 14.34 -7.05 -4.79
C LYS A 259 14.93 -5.76 -5.36
N LEU A 260 16.09 -5.85 -6.00
CA LEU A 260 16.69 -4.71 -6.71
C LEU A 260 15.93 -4.44 -8.01
N ARG A 261 15.45 -3.20 -8.16
CA ARG A 261 14.78 -2.70 -9.36
C ARG A 261 15.79 -2.18 -10.38
N GLU A 262 15.33 -2.00 -11.62
CA GLU A 262 16.15 -1.44 -12.70
C GLU A 262 16.57 0.02 -12.46
N ASP A 263 15.77 0.79 -11.71
CA ASP A 263 16.06 2.18 -11.33
C ASP A 263 17.05 2.29 -10.14
N GLY A 264 17.53 1.17 -9.62
CA GLY A 264 18.47 1.10 -8.49
C GLY A 264 17.81 1.21 -7.12
N LYS A 265 16.48 1.29 -7.03
CA LYS A 265 15.72 1.20 -5.78
C LYS A 265 15.34 -0.24 -5.46
N TYR A 266 14.59 -0.43 -4.38
CA TYR A 266 14.17 -1.74 -3.90
C TYR A 266 12.65 -1.84 -3.80
N ASP A 267 12.09 -2.97 -4.23
CA ASP A 267 10.77 -3.42 -3.77
C ASP A 267 10.99 -4.16 -2.44
N TYR A 268 10.31 -3.75 -1.36
CA TYR A 268 10.54 -4.25 0.00
C TYR A 268 9.38 -5.07 0.58
N TYR A 269 9.66 -6.35 0.84
CA TYR A 269 8.72 -7.34 1.36
C TYR A 269 8.97 -7.56 2.86
N ALA A 270 8.17 -6.93 3.70
CA ALA A 270 8.27 -7.03 5.15
C ALA A 270 6.89 -6.93 5.84
N SER A 271 6.89 -7.17 7.15
CA SER A 271 5.72 -7.26 8.02
C SER A 271 4.80 -8.43 7.70
N LYS A 272 3.76 -8.58 8.54
CA LYS A 272 2.68 -9.55 8.33
C LYS A 272 1.86 -9.33 7.07
N ARG A 273 2.00 -8.19 6.38
CA ARG A 273 1.43 -8.01 5.04
C ARG A 273 2.01 -9.05 4.08
N TRP A 274 3.33 -9.09 3.98
CA TRP A 274 4.04 -9.92 3.01
C TRP A 274 4.51 -11.27 3.59
N LEU A 275 4.94 -11.30 4.85
CA LEU A 275 5.63 -12.44 5.46
C LEU A 275 4.93 -12.97 6.72
N ILE A 276 5.36 -14.14 7.23
CA ILE A 276 4.94 -14.63 8.55
C ILE A 276 5.72 -13.89 9.66
N ASP A 277 7.01 -13.69 9.43
CA ASP A 277 7.91 -12.82 10.19
C ASP A 277 9.00 -12.23 9.29
N ASP A 278 9.78 -11.29 9.81
CA ASP A 278 10.80 -10.57 9.05
C ASP A 278 12.21 -11.19 9.10
N GLN A 279 12.41 -12.29 9.84
CA GLN A 279 13.70 -12.98 9.92
C GLN A 279 13.85 -13.96 8.75
N VAL A 280 14.22 -13.44 7.57
CA VAL A 280 14.38 -14.25 6.37
C VAL A 280 15.58 -15.17 6.51
N VAL A 281 15.36 -16.46 6.26
CA VAL A 281 16.37 -17.53 6.29
C VAL A 281 16.89 -17.81 4.89
N ASP A 282 15.99 -18.04 3.93
CA ASP A 282 16.36 -18.44 2.58
C ASP A 282 15.35 -17.95 1.53
N LEU A 283 15.81 -17.92 0.28
CA LEU A 283 15.03 -17.51 -0.89
C LEU A 283 15.20 -18.53 -2.01
N ALA A 284 14.12 -18.78 -2.74
CA ALA A 284 14.15 -19.57 -3.96
C ALA A 284 13.16 -19.08 -5.01
N GLU A 285 13.43 -19.44 -6.26
CA GLU A 285 12.42 -19.37 -7.30
C GLU A 285 11.28 -20.35 -6.96
N GLY A 286 10.05 -19.87 -7.08
CA GLY A 286 8.86 -20.66 -6.84
C GLY A 286 8.15 -21.04 -8.15
N PRO A 287 7.16 -21.94 -8.07
CA PRO A 287 6.36 -22.33 -9.23
C PRO A 287 5.61 -21.14 -9.83
N ASP A 288 5.31 -21.22 -11.13
CA ASP A 288 4.48 -20.25 -11.86
C ASP A 288 5.00 -18.80 -11.75
N GLY A 289 6.33 -18.65 -11.66
CA GLY A 289 6.96 -17.35 -11.54
C GLY A 289 6.72 -16.68 -10.18
N SER A 290 6.45 -17.44 -9.13
CA SER A 290 6.46 -16.94 -7.74
C SER A 290 7.88 -16.86 -7.15
N VAL A 291 8.02 -16.22 -6.00
CA VAL A 291 9.24 -16.23 -5.18
C VAL A 291 8.91 -16.80 -3.81
N LEU A 292 9.70 -17.77 -3.36
CA LEU A 292 9.57 -18.38 -2.05
C LEU A 292 10.48 -17.65 -1.07
N ILE A 293 9.91 -17.18 0.03
CA ILE A 293 10.60 -16.49 1.11
C ILE A 293 10.44 -17.32 2.38
N LEU A 294 11.51 -18.00 2.78
CA LEU A 294 11.54 -18.76 4.02
C LEU A 294 11.97 -17.84 5.17
N THR A 295 11.23 -17.90 6.27
CA THR A 295 11.44 -17.10 7.48
C THR A 295 11.66 -18.03 8.67
N GLN A 296 11.94 -17.52 9.87
CA GLN A 296 12.12 -18.39 11.04
C GLN A 296 10.84 -19.10 11.49
N LYS A 297 9.66 -18.51 11.23
CA LYS A 297 8.35 -19.04 11.66
C LYS A 297 7.47 -19.57 10.53
N GLY A 298 7.95 -19.58 9.29
CA GLY A 298 7.17 -20.09 8.17
C GLY A 298 7.69 -19.66 6.81
N MET A 299 6.84 -19.77 5.80
CA MET A 299 7.18 -19.45 4.41
C MET A 299 6.13 -18.50 3.81
N GLY A 300 6.59 -17.44 3.16
CA GLY A 300 5.80 -16.64 2.22
C GLY A 300 6.03 -17.10 0.78
N LYS A 301 4.99 -17.09 -0.04
CA LYS A 301 5.06 -17.26 -1.50
C LYS A 301 4.51 -16.00 -2.14
N ILE A 302 5.40 -15.22 -2.77
CA ILE A 302 5.05 -13.99 -3.48
C ILE A 302 4.67 -14.37 -4.91
N ASN A 303 3.39 -14.26 -5.24
CA ASN A 303 2.88 -14.50 -6.59
C ASN A 303 2.92 -13.21 -7.40
N PHE A 304 3.12 -13.31 -8.71
CA PHE A 304 3.08 -12.17 -9.63
C PHE A 304 2.07 -12.45 -10.74
N VAL A 305 0.94 -11.74 -10.73
CA VAL A 305 -0.17 -11.97 -11.63
C VAL A 305 -0.33 -10.76 -12.56
N PRO A 306 -0.31 -10.93 -13.89
CA PRO A 306 -0.67 -9.88 -14.82
C PRO A 306 -2.11 -9.39 -14.56
N MET A 307 -2.27 -8.09 -14.31
CA MET A 307 -3.54 -7.47 -13.92
C MET A 307 -3.63 -6.05 -14.48
N THR A 308 -4.79 -5.63 -14.99
CA THR A 308 -5.10 -4.22 -15.30
C THR A 308 -5.60 -3.49 -14.05
N LEU A 309 -5.59 -2.16 -14.07
CA LEU A 309 -6.24 -1.36 -13.01
C LEU A 309 -7.74 -1.67 -12.93
N ALA A 310 -8.39 -1.93 -14.08
CA ALA A 310 -9.78 -2.39 -14.12
C ALA A 310 -10.00 -3.71 -13.37
N GLN A 311 -9.18 -4.74 -13.63
CA GLN A 311 -9.27 -6.03 -12.94
C GLN A 311 -9.02 -5.90 -11.43
N LYS A 312 -8.10 -5.00 -11.04
CA LYS A 312 -7.87 -4.66 -9.64
C LYS A 312 -9.08 -3.96 -9.01
N ALA A 313 -9.73 -3.05 -9.74
CA ALA A 313 -10.97 -2.40 -9.31
C ALA A 313 -12.10 -3.43 -9.13
N GLU A 314 -12.22 -4.43 -10.01
CA GLU A 314 -13.21 -5.51 -9.88
C GLU A 314 -13.00 -6.34 -8.62
N TYR A 315 -11.75 -6.73 -8.33
CA TYR A 315 -11.38 -7.42 -7.09
C TYR A 315 -11.79 -6.62 -5.84
N PHE A 316 -11.49 -5.32 -5.83
CA PHE A 316 -11.84 -4.44 -4.71
C PHE A 316 -13.33 -4.16 -4.61
N GLN A 317 -14.05 -4.11 -5.73
CA GLN A 317 -15.49 -3.99 -5.76
C GLN A 317 -16.16 -5.19 -5.09
N GLU A 318 -15.65 -6.41 -5.34
CA GLU A 318 -16.15 -7.61 -4.68
C GLU A 318 -15.96 -7.54 -3.16
N ILE A 319 -14.76 -7.16 -2.70
CA ILE A 319 -14.48 -7.00 -1.25
C ILE A 319 -15.39 -5.95 -0.62
N GLN A 320 -15.58 -4.79 -1.29
CA GLN A 320 -16.40 -3.69 -0.80
C GLN A 320 -17.81 -4.20 -0.49
N ARG A 321 -18.40 -4.94 -1.43
CA ARG A 321 -19.76 -5.47 -1.30
C ARG A 321 -19.86 -6.63 -0.31
N LEU A 322 -18.84 -7.48 -0.21
CA LEU A 322 -18.85 -8.63 0.70
C LEU A 322 -18.66 -8.26 2.18
N ARG A 323 -17.80 -7.27 2.47
CA ARG A 323 -17.29 -7.06 3.84
C ARG A 323 -17.32 -5.63 4.36
N HIS A 324 -17.82 -4.66 3.57
CA HIS A 324 -17.76 -3.24 3.95
C HIS A 324 -19.08 -2.47 3.76
N ILE A 325 -20.23 -3.15 3.64
CA ILE A 325 -21.54 -2.48 3.54
C ILE A 325 -22.37 -2.70 4.80
N ARG A 326 -22.63 -1.62 5.55
CA ARG A 326 -23.49 -1.60 6.76
C ARG A 326 -24.69 -0.69 6.52
N TYR A 327 -25.88 -1.27 6.32
CA TYR A 327 -27.12 -0.53 6.02
C TYR A 327 -27.05 0.41 4.80
N GLY A 328 -26.14 0.16 3.86
CA GLY A 328 -25.85 1.05 2.72
C GLY A 328 -24.64 1.96 2.92
N PHE A 329 -24.17 2.14 4.16
CA PHE A 329 -22.90 2.83 4.42
C PHE A 329 -21.71 1.97 4.02
N THR A 330 -20.63 2.62 3.56
CA THR A 330 -19.31 1.98 3.63
C THR A 330 -18.86 1.95 5.08
N SER A 331 -18.23 0.86 5.52
CA SER A 331 -17.81 0.67 6.92
C SER A 331 -16.47 -0.06 6.99
N ASP A 332 -15.64 0.29 7.97
CA ASP A 332 -14.46 -0.50 8.32
C ASP A 332 -14.87 -1.84 8.94
N LEU A 333 -14.07 -2.87 8.68
CA LEU A 333 -14.25 -4.18 9.28
C LEU A 333 -13.26 -4.35 10.43
N ALA A 334 -13.72 -4.24 11.67
CA ALA A 334 -12.93 -4.57 12.84
C ALA A 334 -12.84 -6.09 13.03
N MET A 335 -11.73 -6.60 13.54
CA MET A 335 -11.50 -8.03 13.72
C MET A 335 -11.28 -8.38 15.19
N ARG A 336 -11.95 -9.44 15.66
CA ARG A 336 -11.74 -9.98 17.02
C ARG A 336 -10.41 -10.74 17.11
N THR A 337 -10.08 -11.49 16.07
CA THR A 337 -8.81 -12.21 15.95
C THR A 337 -7.98 -11.52 14.86
N PRO A 338 -6.80 -10.98 15.20
CA PRO A 338 -6.01 -10.23 14.23
C PRO A 338 -5.67 -11.03 12.96
N GLY A 339 -6.03 -10.49 11.80
CA GLY A 339 -5.81 -11.11 10.50
C GLY A 339 -6.80 -12.20 10.08
N ASP A 340 -7.79 -12.51 10.90
CA ASP A 340 -8.85 -13.48 10.58
C ASP A 340 -10.15 -12.77 10.20
N LEU A 341 -10.35 -12.62 8.90
CA LEU A 341 -11.52 -11.98 8.29
C LEU A 341 -12.84 -12.66 8.70
N SER A 342 -12.84 -13.94 9.09
CA SER A 342 -14.06 -14.64 9.54
C SER A 342 -14.57 -14.14 10.89
N THR A 343 -13.74 -13.40 11.63
CA THR A 343 -14.09 -12.79 12.91
C THR A 343 -14.42 -11.30 12.79
N GLY A 344 -14.57 -10.83 11.55
CA GLY A 344 -14.90 -9.45 11.22
C GLY A 344 -16.27 -9.02 11.73
N TYR A 345 -16.38 -7.77 12.16
CA TYR A 345 -17.63 -7.10 12.48
C TYR A 345 -17.57 -5.63 12.05
N PHE A 346 -18.71 -5.10 11.61
CA PHE A 346 -18.80 -3.71 11.18
C PHE A 346 -18.69 -2.76 12.35
N HIS A 347 -18.06 -1.62 12.12
CA HIS A 347 -17.89 -0.57 13.11
C HIS A 347 -18.62 0.70 12.64
N ASP A 348 -19.54 1.23 13.46
CA ASP A 348 -20.07 2.58 13.26
C ASP A 348 -18.98 3.60 13.54
N THR A 349 -18.77 4.56 12.63
CA THR A 349 -17.71 5.55 12.80
C THR A 349 -18.29 6.94 13.02
N ASP A 350 -17.43 7.84 13.45
CA ASP A 350 -17.73 9.27 13.49
C ASP A 350 -17.89 9.91 12.12
N ASN A 351 -17.65 9.19 11.02
CA ASN A 351 -17.59 9.79 9.69
C ASN A 351 -18.26 8.90 8.63
N ASP A 352 -19.29 8.14 9.03
CA ASP A 352 -19.99 7.24 8.10
C ASP A 352 -20.62 8.02 6.93
N GLY A 353 -21.06 9.26 7.16
CA GLY A 353 -21.57 10.15 6.12
C GLY A 353 -20.50 10.50 5.07
N LEU A 354 -19.34 10.96 5.51
CA LEU A 354 -18.20 11.33 4.66
C LEU A 354 -17.65 10.13 3.89
N TRP A 355 -17.35 9.03 4.58
CA TRP A 355 -16.82 7.83 3.91
C TRP A 355 -17.81 7.28 2.90
N THR A 356 -19.09 7.27 3.23
CA THR A 356 -20.14 6.81 2.30
C THR A 356 -20.31 7.78 1.15
N SER A 357 -20.16 9.10 1.37
CA SER A 357 -20.13 10.10 0.30
C SER A 357 -19.00 9.82 -0.71
N MET A 358 -17.82 9.45 -0.23
CA MET A 358 -16.68 9.09 -1.08
C MET A 358 -16.92 7.76 -1.84
N TYR A 359 -17.45 6.74 -1.17
CA TYR A 359 -17.85 5.49 -1.82
C TYR A 359 -18.91 5.72 -2.91
N LEU A 360 -19.96 6.46 -2.58
CA LEU A 360 -21.05 6.81 -3.48
C LEU A 360 -20.56 7.61 -4.69
N ALA A 361 -19.64 8.56 -4.50
CA ALA A 361 -19.00 9.26 -5.61
C ALA A 361 -18.28 8.28 -6.56
N GLY A 362 -17.59 7.27 -6.02
CA GLY A 362 -16.97 6.21 -6.79
C GLY A 362 -17.98 5.43 -7.66
N GLU A 363 -19.11 5.03 -7.10
CA GLU A 363 -20.17 4.33 -7.84
C GLU A 363 -20.86 5.24 -8.89
N LEU A 364 -21.02 6.53 -8.60
CA LEU A 364 -21.53 7.50 -9.57
C LEU A 364 -20.58 7.67 -10.77
N PHE A 365 -19.27 7.79 -10.53
CA PHE A 365 -18.28 7.83 -11.60
C PHE A 365 -18.24 6.51 -12.38
N ARG A 366 -18.30 5.37 -11.68
CA ARG A 366 -18.41 4.04 -12.31
C ARG A 366 -19.63 3.97 -13.21
N TYR A 367 -20.80 4.40 -12.73
CA TYR A 367 -22.02 4.44 -13.54
C TYR A 367 -21.86 5.39 -14.73
N ALA A 368 -21.29 6.58 -14.53
CA ALA A 368 -21.11 7.55 -15.60
C ALA A 368 -20.25 6.99 -16.75
N VAL A 369 -19.19 6.27 -16.42
CA VAL A 369 -18.24 5.65 -17.37
C VAL A 369 -18.81 4.38 -18.01
N THR A 370 -19.49 3.52 -17.24
CA THR A 370 -19.84 2.15 -17.68
C THR A 370 -21.31 1.95 -18.04
N LYS A 371 -22.20 2.82 -17.54
CA LYS A 371 -23.66 2.65 -17.55
C LYS A 371 -24.15 1.35 -16.89
N SER A 372 -23.36 0.77 -15.98
CA SER A 372 -23.69 -0.47 -15.28
C SER A 372 -24.90 -0.32 -14.34
N ASP A 373 -25.91 -1.19 -14.48
CA ASP A 373 -27.05 -1.22 -13.56
C ASP A 373 -26.64 -1.60 -12.13
N ASP A 374 -25.57 -2.39 -11.95
CA ASP A 374 -25.00 -2.71 -10.64
C ASP A 374 -24.45 -1.45 -9.95
N ALA A 375 -23.69 -0.62 -10.68
CA ALA A 375 -23.16 0.63 -10.13
C ALA A 375 -24.28 1.61 -9.77
N LYS A 376 -25.33 1.67 -10.60
CA LYS A 376 -26.54 2.47 -10.31
C LYS A 376 -27.22 2.01 -9.02
N GLN A 377 -27.43 0.70 -8.87
CA GLN A 377 -28.07 0.13 -7.69
C GLN A 377 -27.24 0.40 -6.43
N ASN A 378 -25.92 0.17 -6.48
CA ASN A 378 -25.02 0.45 -5.36
C ASN A 378 -25.05 1.94 -4.96
N ALA A 379 -25.07 2.85 -5.93
CA ALA A 379 -25.18 4.28 -5.68
C ALA A 379 -26.51 4.64 -5.00
N TYR A 380 -27.62 4.00 -5.39
CA TYR A 380 -28.94 4.28 -4.82
C TYR A 380 -29.06 3.76 -3.39
N GLU A 381 -28.51 2.57 -3.11
CA GLU A 381 -28.43 2.02 -1.76
C GLU A 381 -27.61 2.90 -0.81
N ALA A 382 -26.46 3.38 -1.25
CA ALA A 382 -25.65 4.30 -0.47
C ALA A 382 -26.36 5.65 -0.26
N PHE A 383 -27.02 6.18 -1.30
CA PHE A 383 -27.80 7.41 -1.18
C PHE A 383 -28.97 7.27 -0.19
N ASP A 384 -29.68 6.13 -0.17
CA ASP A 384 -30.74 5.88 0.81
C ASP A 384 -30.22 5.94 2.25
N ALA A 385 -29.01 5.40 2.51
CA ALA A 385 -28.37 5.49 3.81
C ALA A 385 -28.01 6.95 4.17
N MET A 386 -27.50 7.72 3.21
CA MET A 386 -27.20 9.15 3.37
C MET A 386 -28.47 9.97 3.67
N GLU A 387 -29.56 9.77 2.93
CA GLU A 387 -30.83 10.45 3.17
C GLU A 387 -31.39 10.09 4.56
N ARG A 388 -31.19 8.85 5.00
CA ARG A 388 -31.59 8.41 6.33
C ARG A 388 -30.81 9.12 7.46
N LEU A 389 -29.56 9.57 7.23
CA LEU A 389 -28.83 10.38 8.21
C LEU A 389 -29.57 11.68 8.55
N THR A 390 -30.27 12.28 7.59
CA THR A 390 -31.05 13.51 7.81
C THR A 390 -32.49 13.21 8.24
N ALA A 391 -33.05 12.08 7.82
CA ALA A 391 -34.44 11.73 8.14
C ALA A 391 -34.63 11.17 9.56
N LEU A 392 -33.60 10.51 10.11
CA LEU A 392 -33.69 9.85 11.42
C LEU A 392 -33.66 10.84 12.60
N PRO A 393 -32.80 11.88 12.60
CA PRO A 393 -32.97 13.00 13.52
C PRO A 393 -34.30 13.70 13.21
N ASN A 394 -35.17 13.87 14.20
CA ASN A 394 -36.33 14.76 14.07
C ASN A 394 -35.89 16.24 14.17
N LEU A 395 -34.89 16.61 13.36
CA LEU A 395 -34.25 17.91 13.32
C LEU A 395 -34.20 18.36 11.86
N LYS A 396 -34.95 19.42 11.56
CA LYS A 396 -35.10 19.90 10.18
C LYS A 396 -33.74 20.23 9.56
N GLY A 397 -33.32 19.42 8.59
CA GLY A 397 -32.11 19.61 7.79
C GLY A 397 -30.79 19.32 8.49
N PHE A 398 -30.81 18.74 9.69
CA PHE A 398 -29.59 18.32 10.38
C PHE A 398 -29.27 16.85 10.05
N PRO A 399 -28.11 16.53 9.48
CA PRO A 399 -27.68 15.14 9.30
C PRO A 399 -26.98 14.61 10.56
N ALA A 400 -27.32 13.40 10.97
CA ALA A 400 -26.53 12.63 11.94
C ALA A 400 -25.17 12.23 11.37
N ARG A 401 -24.21 11.88 12.26
CA ARG A 401 -22.91 11.31 11.86
C ARG A 401 -23.02 9.85 11.42
N SER A 402 -23.87 9.11 12.11
CA SER A 402 -24.12 7.68 11.91
C SER A 402 -25.44 7.29 12.57
N PHE A 403 -25.89 6.07 12.31
CA PHE A 403 -26.96 5.42 13.07
C PHE A 403 -26.66 3.92 13.29
N GLU A 404 -27.23 3.35 14.34
CA GLU A 404 -27.18 1.91 14.65
C GLU A 404 -28.45 1.51 15.42
N ARG A 405 -28.74 0.22 15.52
CA ARG A 405 -29.79 -0.30 16.40
C ARG A 405 -29.45 0.00 17.85
N ASP A 406 -30.48 0.33 18.64
CA ASP A 406 -30.28 0.64 20.06
C ASP A 406 -29.56 -0.51 20.79
N GLY A 407 -28.46 -0.18 21.47
CA GLY A 407 -27.65 -1.12 22.24
C GLY A 407 -26.54 -1.84 21.47
N TYR A 408 -26.34 -1.51 20.19
CA TYR A 408 -25.29 -2.09 19.34
C TYR A 408 -24.21 -1.08 18.90
N GLU A 409 -24.25 0.15 19.43
CA GLU A 409 -23.28 1.21 19.11
C GLU A 409 -21.88 0.86 19.62
N VAL A 410 -20.87 0.96 18.75
CA VAL A 410 -19.47 0.66 19.08
C VAL A 410 -18.67 1.95 19.26
N GLY A 411 -18.83 2.91 18.35
CA GLY A 411 -18.16 4.21 18.35
C GLY A 411 -18.79 5.18 19.35
N LEU A 412 -18.53 5.00 20.65
CA LEU A 412 -19.15 5.82 21.70
C LEU A 412 -18.58 7.24 21.81
N HIS A 413 -17.35 7.48 21.36
CA HIS A 413 -16.69 8.80 21.42
C HIS A 413 -17.06 9.68 20.23
N ALA A 414 -16.73 10.98 20.33
CA ALA A 414 -16.62 11.87 19.18
C ALA A 414 -15.14 12.05 18.82
N ASN A 415 -14.83 12.02 17.52
CA ASN A 415 -13.47 12.13 16.99
C ASN A 415 -12.76 13.39 17.50
N GLY A 416 -11.52 13.20 17.97
CA GLY A 416 -10.69 14.27 18.55
C GLY A 416 -10.87 14.51 20.05
N PHE A 417 -11.72 13.72 20.73
CA PHE A 417 -12.00 13.89 22.16
C PHE A 417 -11.67 12.64 23.00
N SER A 418 -11.21 12.84 24.23
CA SER A 418 -10.88 11.75 25.17
C SER A 418 -12.13 11.12 25.80
N GLU A 419 -11.98 9.94 26.42
CA GLU A 419 -13.07 9.35 27.22
C GLU A 419 -13.51 10.26 28.37
N GLU A 420 -12.55 10.94 29.00
CA GLU A 420 -12.84 11.92 30.06
C GLU A 420 -13.67 13.08 29.53
N TRP A 421 -13.34 13.59 28.34
CA TRP A 421 -14.14 14.62 27.67
C TRP A 421 -15.54 14.10 27.38
N ARG A 422 -15.69 12.89 26.84
CA ARG A 422 -16.99 12.29 26.53
C ARG A 422 -17.85 12.20 27.77
N LEU A 423 -17.33 11.62 28.86
CA LEU A 423 -18.05 11.47 30.12
C LEU A 423 -18.48 12.84 30.69
N GLN A 424 -17.61 13.85 30.60
CA GLN A 424 -17.93 15.20 31.04
C GLN A 424 -19.01 15.84 30.16
N TRP A 425 -18.85 15.75 28.83
CA TRP A 425 -19.81 16.28 27.87
C TRP A 425 -21.19 15.64 28.07
N GLU A 426 -21.24 14.33 28.26
CA GLU A 426 -22.50 13.61 28.45
C GLU A 426 -23.19 13.97 29.76
N LYS A 427 -22.42 14.22 30.82
CA LYS A 427 -22.94 14.70 32.10
C LYS A 427 -23.58 16.09 31.96
N GLU A 428 -23.03 16.94 31.10
CA GLU A 428 -23.50 18.32 30.91
C GLU A 428 -24.59 18.46 29.85
N ASN A 429 -24.60 17.60 28.83
CA ASN A 429 -25.40 17.77 27.62
C ASN A 429 -26.28 16.57 27.28
N GLY A 430 -26.17 15.43 27.97
CA GLY A 430 -26.85 14.18 27.63
C GLY A 430 -26.01 13.27 26.74
N ARG A 431 -26.47 12.05 26.42
CA ARG A 431 -25.73 11.10 25.56
C ARG A 431 -25.42 11.71 24.21
N ILE A 432 -24.34 11.31 23.54
CA ILE A 432 -24.08 11.70 22.13
C ILE A 432 -25.02 10.94 21.18
N TRP A 433 -25.27 9.67 21.47
CA TRP A 433 -26.20 8.82 20.73
C TRP A 433 -27.65 9.03 21.19
N GLN A 434 -28.44 9.67 20.34
CA GLN A 434 -29.86 9.96 20.58
C GLN A 434 -30.73 8.78 20.18
N LEU A 435 -31.74 8.48 21.00
CA LEU A 435 -32.75 7.47 20.67
C LEU A 435 -33.75 8.04 19.65
N SER A 436 -34.11 7.24 18.65
CA SER A 436 -35.19 7.58 17.71
C SER A 436 -36.57 7.50 18.36
N GLU A 437 -37.57 8.13 17.75
CA GLU A 437 -38.96 8.14 18.26
C GLU A 437 -39.60 6.74 18.34
N ASP A 438 -39.17 5.82 17.47
CA ASP A 438 -39.65 4.44 17.46
C ASP A 438 -38.91 3.53 18.46
N GLU A 439 -37.93 4.07 19.20
CA GLU A 439 -37.08 3.36 20.16
C GLU A 439 -36.27 2.18 19.57
N LEU A 440 -36.20 2.06 18.25
CA LEU A 440 -35.49 0.96 17.57
C LEU A 440 -34.05 1.31 17.20
N TRP A 441 -33.76 2.60 17.05
CA TRP A 441 -32.49 3.10 16.52
C TRP A 441 -31.89 4.14 17.44
N ARG A 442 -30.57 4.25 17.37
CA ARG A 442 -29.86 5.45 17.77
C ARG A 442 -29.20 6.12 16.59
N TRP A 443 -29.14 7.43 16.64
CA TRP A 443 -28.36 8.25 15.73
C TRP A 443 -27.33 9.06 16.50
N LYS A 444 -26.16 9.24 15.90
CA LYS A 444 -25.02 9.91 16.51
C LYS A 444 -25.05 11.40 16.22
N SER A 445 -25.07 12.21 17.26
CA SER A 445 -25.09 13.67 17.15
C SER A 445 -23.67 14.25 17.00
N THR A 446 -23.48 15.56 17.18
CA THR A 446 -22.18 16.25 17.10
C THR A 446 -21.52 16.22 15.72
N THR A 447 -22.33 16.26 14.67
CA THR A 447 -21.91 16.23 13.26
C THR A 447 -20.85 17.29 12.95
N SER A 448 -19.80 16.85 12.27
CA SER A 448 -18.62 17.67 11.99
C SER A 448 -18.69 18.26 10.58
N SER A 449 -17.88 19.28 10.30
CA SER A 449 -17.89 20.01 9.04
C SER A 449 -17.45 19.17 7.83
N ASP A 450 -16.67 18.12 8.08
CA ASP A 450 -16.18 17.14 7.11
C ASP A 450 -17.31 16.25 6.58
N GLU A 451 -18.30 15.92 7.41
CA GLU A 451 -19.55 15.26 6.99
C GLU A 451 -20.30 16.13 5.97
N SER A 452 -20.58 17.38 6.32
CA SER A 452 -21.23 18.34 5.40
C SER A 452 -20.43 18.52 4.12
N CYS A 453 -19.09 18.55 4.20
CA CYS A 453 -18.23 18.59 3.01
C CYS A 453 -18.50 17.40 2.07
N GLY A 454 -18.50 16.18 2.61
CA GLY A 454 -18.85 14.97 1.86
C GLY A 454 -20.26 15.02 1.28
N HIS A 455 -21.25 15.45 2.06
CA HIS A 455 -22.65 15.54 1.67
C HIS A 455 -22.84 16.46 0.46
N PHE A 456 -22.38 17.71 0.55
CA PHE A 456 -22.52 18.67 -0.55
C PHE A 456 -21.77 18.21 -1.80
N PHE A 457 -20.59 17.61 -1.65
CA PHE A 457 -19.85 17.03 -2.77
C PHE A 457 -20.66 15.93 -3.48
N VAL A 458 -21.11 14.92 -2.73
CA VAL A 458 -21.76 13.76 -3.34
C VAL A 458 -23.17 14.06 -3.82
N TYR A 459 -23.94 14.89 -3.11
CA TYR A 459 -25.28 15.26 -3.56
C TYR A 459 -25.25 16.10 -4.83
N ALA A 460 -24.24 16.96 -5.02
CA ALA A 460 -24.03 17.66 -6.28
C ALA A 460 -23.74 16.69 -7.42
N LEU A 461 -22.79 15.77 -7.24
CA LEU A 461 -22.48 14.74 -8.23
C LEU A 461 -23.70 13.86 -8.53
N PHE A 462 -24.47 13.48 -7.51
CA PHE A 462 -25.66 12.66 -7.68
C PHE A 462 -26.74 13.40 -8.47
N ALA A 463 -26.97 14.68 -8.17
CA ALA A 463 -27.89 15.53 -8.92
C ALA A 463 -27.48 15.74 -10.40
N GLU A 464 -26.19 15.65 -10.72
CA GLU A 464 -25.68 15.72 -12.09
C GLU A 464 -25.73 14.38 -12.83
N LEU A 465 -25.30 13.31 -12.17
CA LEU A 465 -24.93 12.04 -12.82
C LEU A 465 -25.98 10.94 -12.70
N ALA A 466 -26.86 10.98 -11.68
CA ALA A 466 -27.88 9.97 -11.54
C ALA A 466 -28.85 10.00 -12.75
N PRO A 467 -29.17 8.83 -13.34
CA PRO A 467 -29.97 8.78 -14.57
C PRO A 467 -31.42 9.21 -14.31
N ASP A 468 -31.97 8.80 -13.17
CA ASP A 468 -33.37 8.99 -12.84
C ASP A 468 -33.63 10.36 -12.21
N LYS A 469 -34.61 11.08 -12.76
CA LYS A 469 -34.94 12.44 -12.31
C LYS A 469 -35.40 12.47 -10.84
N GLU A 470 -36.20 11.50 -10.42
CA GLU A 470 -36.72 11.43 -9.03
C GLU A 470 -35.58 11.36 -8.01
N TRP A 471 -34.56 10.55 -8.30
CA TRP A 471 -33.36 10.42 -7.48
C TRP A 471 -32.53 11.71 -7.46
N ARG A 472 -32.40 12.39 -8.60
CA ARG A 472 -31.76 13.71 -8.66
C ARG A 472 -32.53 14.75 -7.83
N ASP A 473 -33.86 14.75 -7.88
CA ASP A 473 -34.69 15.68 -7.11
C ASP A 473 -34.51 15.45 -5.59
N ARG A 474 -34.32 14.20 -5.14
CA ARG A 474 -34.00 13.87 -3.74
C ARG A 474 -32.64 14.41 -3.31
N ALA A 475 -31.61 14.30 -4.15
CA ALA A 475 -30.29 14.89 -3.85
C ALA A 475 -30.36 16.43 -3.74
N ILE A 476 -31.10 17.09 -4.64
CA ILE A 476 -31.34 18.53 -4.58
C ILE A 476 -32.12 18.90 -3.30
N HIS A 477 -33.05 18.05 -2.87
CA HIS A 477 -33.75 18.23 -1.60
C HIS A 477 -32.79 18.18 -0.41
N GLN A 478 -31.88 17.19 -0.34
CA GLN A 478 -30.89 17.08 0.73
C GLN A 478 -29.96 18.31 0.79
N ILE A 479 -29.42 18.77 -0.35
CA ILE A 479 -28.63 20.02 -0.45
C ILE A 479 -29.41 21.20 0.15
N LYS A 480 -30.68 21.32 -0.22
CA LYS A 480 -31.53 22.44 0.20
C LYS A 480 -31.77 22.42 1.70
N ILE A 481 -32.18 21.29 2.27
CA ILE A 481 -32.55 21.24 3.70
C ILE A 481 -31.35 21.42 4.61
N GLU A 482 -30.18 20.89 4.26
CA GLU A 482 -28.95 21.09 5.03
C GLU A 482 -28.46 22.54 4.96
N MET A 483 -28.46 23.14 3.75
CA MET A 483 -28.10 24.56 3.61
C MET A 483 -29.10 25.47 4.34
N ASP A 484 -30.39 25.17 4.29
CA ASP A 484 -31.42 25.90 5.04
C ASP A 484 -31.17 25.83 6.54
N HIS A 485 -30.85 24.64 7.06
CA HIS A 485 -30.50 24.48 8.46
C HIS A 485 -29.31 25.37 8.85
N ILE A 486 -28.22 25.34 8.10
CA ILE A 486 -27.03 26.15 8.39
C ILE A 486 -27.35 27.65 8.35
N MET A 487 -28.12 28.10 7.36
CA MET A 487 -28.50 29.52 7.24
C MET A 487 -29.45 30.00 8.32
N ASP A 488 -30.49 29.21 8.62
CA ASP A 488 -31.51 29.55 9.62
C ASP A 488 -30.91 29.62 11.03
N ASN A 489 -29.75 28.99 11.23
CA ASN A 489 -29.01 28.95 12.49
C ASN A 489 -27.72 29.80 12.49
N ASP A 490 -27.71 30.92 11.77
CA ASP A 490 -26.58 31.88 11.74
C ASP A 490 -25.22 31.23 11.42
N TRP A 491 -25.20 30.40 10.38
CA TRP A 491 -24.01 29.71 9.85
C TRP A 491 -23.44 28.62 10.77
N TYR A 492 -24.27 28.06 11.63
CA TYR A 492 -23.94 26.92 12.47
C TYR A 492 -24.74 25.69 12.08
N LEU A 493 -24.12 24.52 12.20
CA LEU A 493 -24.83 23.26 12.28
C LEU A 493 -25.28 23.08 13.73
N MET A 494 -26.57 23.27 14.00
CA MET A 494 -27.16 23.25 15.34
C MET A 494 -27.71 21.87 15.69
N ASP A 495 -27.23 21.33 16.80
CA ASP A 495 -27.56 19.98 17.24
C ASP A 495 -28.90 19.93 18.00
N TRP A 496 -29.35 18.72 18.37
CA TRP A 496 -30.64 18.47 19.06
C TRP A 496 -30.85 19.27 20.34
N ASN A 497 -29.76 19.68 21.00
CA ASN A 497 -29.78 20.43 22.25
C ASN A 497 -29.83 21.95 22.05
N GLY A 498 -29.96 22.43 20.80
CA GLY A 498 -30.00 23.85 20.47
C GLY A 498 -28.65 24.56 20.64
N LYS A 499 -27.53 23.82 20.61
CA LYS A 499 -26.16 24.36 20.59
C LYS A 499 -25.46 24.01 19.27
N PRO A 500 -24.47 24.79 18.82
CA PRO A 500 -23.69 24.44 17.66
C PRO A 500 -22.88 23.17 17.93
N THR A 501 -22.73 22.33 16.91
CA THR A 501 -21.77 21.22 16.92
C THR A 501 -20.35 21.74 17.12
N ALA A 502 -19.40 20.86 17.48
CA ALA A 502 -18.03 21.27 17.76
C ALA A 502 -17.35 21.94 16.54
N TRP A 503 -17.53 21.34 15.36
CA TRP A 503 -16.79 21.68 14.13
C TRP A 503 -17.68 22.24 13.00
N GLY A 504 -19.00 22.03 13.02
CA GLY A 504 -19.93 22.60 12.04
C GLY A 504 -20.19 24.09 12.30
N LYS A 505 -19.15 24.92 12.15
CA LYS A 505 -19.16 26.36 12.46
C LYS A 505 -18.57 27.17 11.31
N TRP A 506 -19.42 27.95 10.65
CA TRP A 506 -19.04 28.86 9.56
C TRP A 506 -19.44 30.31 9.83
N ASN A 507 -19.72 30.63 11.09
CA ASN A 507 -20.09 31.98 11.50
C ASN A 507 -18.88 32.93 11.42
N PRO A 508 -19.08 34.20 10.98
CA PRO A 508 -18.01 35.19 10.91
C PRO A 508 -17.21 35.41 12.19
N GLU A 509 -17.83 35.33 13.37
CA GLU A 509 -17.12 35.52 14.64
C GLU A 509 -16.12 34.38 14.89
N TYR A 510 -16.48 33.15 14.53
CA TYR A 510 -15.61 31.98 14.64
C TYR A 510 -14.53 31.96 13.55
N VAL A 511 -14.93 32.07 12.28
CA VAL A 511 -13.98 31.93 11.15
C VAL A 511 -12.94 33.04 11.13
N ASN A 512 -13.33 34.28 11.42
CA ASN A 512 -12.40 35.42 11.41
C ASN A 512 -11.69 35.64 12.75
N SER A 513 -11.98 34.88 13.81
CA SER A 513 -11.16 34.91 15.03
C SER A 513 -9.78 34.31 14.79
N PHE A 514 -9.68 33.36 13.87
CA PHE A 514 -8.41 32.74 13.53
C PHE A 514 -7.48 33.68 12.74
N PRO A 515 -6.17 33.67 13.03
CA PRO A 515 -5.16 34.30 12.18
C PRO A 515 -5.20 33.75 10.74
N ILE A 516 -4.78 34.55 9.77
CA ILE A 516 -4.84 34.20 8.34
C ILE A 516 -4.00 32.98 7.95
N ASN A 517 -3.02 32.62 8.79
CA ASN A 517 -2.12 31.47 8.62
C ASN A 517 -2.71 30.17 9.20
N VAL A 518 -3.76 30.22 10.02
CA VAL A 518 -4.45 29.02 10.52
C VAL A 518 -5.35 28.49 9.41
N GLY A 519 -5.19 27.21 9.09
CA GLY A 519 -5.85 26.54 7.96
C GLY A 519 -7.37 26.68 7.98
N ASP A 520 -7.98 26.54 9.16
CA ASP A 520 -9.43 26.65 9.39
C ASP A 520 -10.08 27.91 8.85
N ARG A 521 -9.38 29.06 8.88
CA ARG A 521 -9.95 30.32 8.38
C ARG A 521 -10.21 30.24 6.87
N ARG A 522 -9.23 29.70 6.15
CA ARG A 522 -9.32 29.48 4.70
C ARG A 522 -10.33 28.36 4.42
N LEU A 523 -10.22 27.23 5.11
CA LEU A 523 -11.05 26.05 4.92
C LEU A 523 -12.53 26.37 5.09
N ASN A 524 -12.92 26.91 6.25
CA ASN A 524 -14.32 27.18 6.55
C ASN A 524 -14.93 28.24 5.63
N SER A 525 -14.13 29.21 5.16
CA SER A 525 -14.59 30.16 4.14
C SER A 525 -14.85 29.47 2.80
N THR A 526 -13.96 28.57 2.36
CA THR A 526 -14.13 27.78 1.14
C THR A 526 -15.36 26.87 1.21
N LEU A 527 -15.54 26.16 2.33
CA LEU A 527 -16.68 25.25 2.55
C LEU A 527 -18.02 25.99 2.41
N ILE A 528 -18.25 27.03 3.22
CA ILE A 528 -19.56 27.68 3.24
C ILE A 528 -19.89 28.39 1.92
N LEU A 529 -18.89 28.96 1.24
CA LEU A 529 -19.09 29.55 -0.08
C LEU A 529 -19.45 28.49 -1.12
N SER A 530 -18.78 27.34 -1.10
CA SER A 530 -19.09 26.20 -1.98
C SER A 530 -20.48 25.62 -1.71
N PHE A 531 -20.89 25.49 -0.44
CA PHE A 531 -22.23 25.01 -0.08
C PHE A 531 -23.32 25.93 -0.61
N LEU A 532 -23.15 27.25 -0.44
CA LEU A 532 -24.09 28.25 -0.94
C LEU A 532 -24.13 28.33 -2.47
N GLN A 533 -22.98 28.19 -3.13
CA GLN A 533 -22.88 28.11 -4.59
C GLN A 533 -23.62 26.88 -5.12
N THR A 534 -23.37 25.72 -4.51
CA THR A 534 -24.02 24.45 -4.84
C THR A 534 -25.53 24.53 -4.66
N ALA A 535 -26.00 25.01 -3.50
CA ALA A 535 -27.42 25.19 -3.23
C ALA A 535 -28.08 26.14 -4.24
N TYR A 536 -27.44 27.27 -4.55
CA TYR A 536 -27.92 28.19 -5.59
C TYR A 536 -27.92 27.55 -6.98
N HIS A 537 -26.89 26.77 -7.32
CA HIS A 537 -26.75 26.13 -8.62
C HIS A 537 -27.95 25.24 -8.93
N PHE A 538 -28.36 24.38 -8.00
CA PHE A 538 -29.45 23.42 -8.23
C PHE A 538 -30.84 23.99 -7.96
N THR A 539 -31.01 24.87 -6.97
CA THR A 539 -32.35 25.36 -6.58
C THR A 539 -32.75 26.67 -7.28
N LYS A 540 -31.76 27.44 -7.74
CA LYS A 540 -31.90 28.85 -8.20
C LYS A 540 -32.55 29.79 -7.17
N ASP A 541 -32.65 29.39 -5.89
CA ASP A 541 -33.17 30.25 -4.84
C ASP A 541 -32.16 31.35 -4.51
N LYS A 542 -32.57 32.60 -4.76
CA LYS A 542 -31.71 33.79 -4.60
C LYS A 542 -31.26 34.01 -3.16
N LYS A 543 -31.89 33.38 -2.15
CA LYS A 543 -31.45 33.52 -0.75
C LYS A 543 -30.02 33.01 -0.54
N TYR A 544 -29.61 31.94 -1.21
CA TYR A 544 -28.26 31.36 -1.08
C TYR A 544 -27.20 32.31 -1.65
N LYS A 545 -27.42 32.83 -2.87
CA LYS A 545 -26.53 33.84 -3.46
C LYS A 545 -26.43 35.10 -2.61
N LYS A 546 -27.56 35.60 -2.07
CA LYS A 546 -27.56 36.75 -1.14
C LYS A 546 -26.78 36.47 0.14
N GLY A 547 -26.90 35.25 0.69
CA GLY A 547 -26.13 34.78 1.83
C GLY A 547 -24.63 34.81 1.56
N ALA A 548 -24.20 34.26 0.43
CA ALA A 548 -22.80 34.26 0.03
C ALA A 548 -22.28 35.70 -0.18
N GLU A 549 -23.03 36.54 -0.89
CA GLU A 549 -22.65 37.95 -1.09
C GLU A 549 -22.51 38.72 0.23
N LYS A 550 -23.32 38.39 1.25
CA LYS A 550 -23.17 38.97 2.60
C LYS A 550 -21.85 38.53 3.24
N LEU A 551 -21.51 37.23 3.21
CA LEU A 551 -20.25 36.71 3.74
C LEU A 551 -19.04 37.31 3.04
N ILE A 552 -19.10 37.41 1.71
CA ILE A 552 -18.04 38.01 0.87
C ILE A 552 -17.85 39.49 1.19
N LYS A 553 -18.90 40.30 1.04
CA LYS A 553 -18.78 41.78 1.08
C LYS A 553 -18.57 42.32 2.48
N LYS A 554 -19.18 41.69 3.50
CA LYS A 554 -19.14 42.19 4.88
C LYS A 554 -18.03 41.56 5.72
N TYR A 555 -17.67 40.30 5.44
CA TYR A 555 -16.79 39.53 6.32
C TYR A 555 -15.54 38.99 5.63
N GLY A 556 -15.33 39.29 4.33
CA GLY A 556 -14.08 38.98 3.62
C GLY A 556 -13.89 37.49 3.29
N TYR A 557 -14.97 36.71 3.18
CA TYR A 557 -14.88 35.27 2.98
C TYR A 557 -14.22 34.87 1.65
N ASP A 558 -14.44 35.66 0.59
CA ASP A 558 -13.81 35.42 -0.72
C ASP A 558 -12.28 35.59 -0.65
N GLU A 559 -11.81 36.60 0.08
CA GLU A 559 -10.37 36.82 0.31
C GLU A 559 -9.76 35.69 1.15
N ASN A 560 -10.48 35.21 2.17
CA ASN A 560 -10.05 34.07 2.97
C ASN A 560 -9.94 32.80 2.12
N ALA A 561 -10.97 32.49 1.33
CA ALA A 561 -11.04 31.27 0.52
C ALA A 561 -10.02 31.27 -0.64
N ASN A 562 -9.77 32.44 -1.24
CA ASN A 562 -8.85 32.59 -2.37
C ASN A 562 -7.38 32.74 -1.99
N ARG A 563 -7.07 32.72 -0.69
CA ARG A 563 -5.70 32.79 -0.20
C ARG A 563 -4.90 31.56 -0.65
N PRO A 564 -3.64 31.73 -1.11
CA PRO A 564 -2.80 30.59 -1.47
C PRO A 564 -2.58 29.64 -0.29
N ALA A 565 -2.56 28.33 -0.56
CA ALA A 565 -2.32 27.31 0.47
C ALA A 565 -0.96 27.45 1.16
N SER A 566 0.03 28.06 0.49
CA SER A 566 1.36 28.36 1.06
C SER A 566 1.34 29.36 2.22
N VAL A 567 0.21 30.02 2.50
CA VAL A 567 0.07 30.88 3.68
C VAL A 567 -0.26 30.07 4.94
N ILE A 568 -0.78 28.86 4.81
CA ILE A 568 -1.07 27.98 5.94
C ILE A 568 0.25 27.61 6.64
N GLY A 569 0.34 27.85 7.94
CA GLY A 569 1.57 27.67 8.70
C GLY A 569 1.37 27.77 10.20
N PHE A 570 2.46 27.53 10.93
CA PHE A 570 2.48 27.58 12.39
C PHE A 570 2.22 28.99 12.92
N VAL A 571 1.34 29.10 13.92
CA VAL A 571 1.07 30.32 14.69
C VAL A 571 1.19 30.00 16.18
N GLU A 572 2.01 30.77 16.89
CA GLU A 572 2.20 30.60 18.33
C GLU A 572 0.88 30.84 19.09
N GLY A 573 0.51 29.88 19.94
CA GLY A 573 -0.72 29.95 20.74
C GLY A 573 -1.99 29.45 20.03
N GLU A 574 -1.91 29.03 18.76
CA GLU A 574 -3.03 28.50 18.00
C GLU A 574 -2.90 26.98 17.82
N ASP A 575 -3.67 26.20 18.59
CA ASP A 575 -3.58 24.73 18.62
C ASP A 575 -3.84 24.06 17.26
N LEU A 576 -4.73 24.66 16.45
CA LEU A 576 -5.08 24.21 15.09
C LEU A 576 -3.98 24.48 14.06
N SER A 577 -2.84 25.04 14.49
CA SER A 577 -1.69 25.33 13.64
C SER A 577 -0.39 24.69 14.11
N ASN A 578 -0.46 23.67 14.99
CA ASN A 578 0.74 22.98 15.47
C ASN A 578 1.43 22.12 14.38
N LYS A 579 0.68 21.68 13.37
CA LYS A 579 1.13 20.94 12.19
C LYS A 579 0.14 21.12 11.04
N TRP A 580 0.54 20.74 9.84
CA TRP A 580 -0.37 20.61 8.70
C TRP A 580 -1.43 19.54 9.01
N ASN A 581 -2.70 19.93 8.94
CA ASN A 581 -3.79 19.00 9.15
C ASN A 581 -4.17 18.30 7.84
N HIS A 582 -3.66 17.09 7.66
CA HIS A 582 -3.89 16.28 6.45
C HIS A 582 -5.37 15.89 6.24
N SER A 583 -6.23 15.94 7.27
CA SER A 583 -7.67 15.75 7.05
C SER A 583 -8.32 16.93 6.33
N ASP A 584 -7.78 18.13 6.50
CA ASP A 584 -8.32 19.33 5.87
C ASP A 584 -8.12 19.29 4.35
N ASP A 585 -7.05 18.65 3.88
CA ASP A 585 -6.79 18.46 2.44
C ASP A 585 -7.96 17.72 1.79
N GLU A 586 -8.46 16.66 2.42
CA GLU A 586 -9.63 15.94 1.93
C GLU A 586 -10.85 16.84 1.79
N MET A 587 -11.12 17.66 2.80
CA MET A 587 -12.22 18.62 2.73
C MET A 587 -12.01 19.66 1.63
N TYR A 588 -10.79 20.18 1.44
CA TYR A 588 -10.49 21.09 0.34
C TYR A 588 -10.77 20.43 -1.01
N PHE A 589 -10.22 19.24 -1.27
CA PHE A 589 -10.36 18.60 -2.57
C PHE A 589 -11.77 18.12 -2.89
N LEU A 590 -12.53 17.59 -1.93
CA LEU A 590 -13.94 17.26 -2.13
C LEU A 590 -14.78 18.52 -2.45
N THR A 591 -14.37 19.68 -1.93
CA THR A 591 -15.10 20.94 -2.13
C THR A 591 -14.74 21.66 -3.43
N ILE A 592 -13.52 21.46 -3.96
CA ILE A 592 -12.99 22.15 -5.15
C ILE A 592 -13.90 22.08 -6.39
N PRO A 593 -14.52 20.92 -6.75
CA PRO A 593 -15.45 20.84 -7.87
C PRO A 593 -16.61 21.83 -7.76
N GLY A 594 -17.32 21.85 -6.63
CA GLY A 594 -18.43 22.78 -6.39
C GLY A 594 -17.95 24.23 -6.30
N PHE A 595 -16.85 24.48 -5.58
CA PHE A 595 -16.33 25.83 -5.34
C PHE A 595 -15.91 26.54 -6.63
N VAL A 596 -15.31 25.80 -7.56
CA VAL A 596 -14.88 26.34 -8.86
C VAL A 596 -16.06 26.36 -9.83
N ASN A 597 -16.67 25.21 -10.11
CA ASN A 597 -17.62 25.06 -11.23
C ASN A 597 -18.94 25.82 -11.01
N TYR A 598 -19.33 26.06 -9.75
CA TYR A 598 -20.58 26.77 -9.41
C TYR A 598 -20.38 28.22 -8.96
N SER A 599 -19.20 28.79 -9.20
CA SER A 599 -18.89 30.21 -8.94
C SER A 599 -19.95 31.15 -9.55
N PHE A 600 -20.25 32.28 -8.87
CA PHE A 600 -21.31 33.18 -9.32
C PHE A 600 -20.92 34.08 -10.50
N SER A 601 -19.62 34.18 -10.80
CA SER A 601 -19.06 34.91 -11.94
C SER A 601 -17.79 34.22 -12.46
N GLU A 602 -17.39 34.59 -13.68
CA GLU A 602 -16.14 34.14 -14.29
C GLU A 602 -14.90 34.58 -13.53
N GLU A 603 -14.89 35.82 -13.03
CA GLU A 603 -13.80 36.35 -12.20
C GLU A 603 -13.62 35.54 -10.91
N GLN A 604 -14.72 35.20 -10.23
CA GLN A 604 -14.68 34.32 -9.06
C GLN A 604 -14.18 32.93 -9.43
N ARG A 605 -14.67 32.37 -10.54
CA ARG A 605 -14.22 31.06 -11.01
C ARG A 605 -12.70 31.00 -11.21
N GLU A 606 -12.12 32.04 -11.82
CA GLU A 606 -10.68 32.14 -12.02
C GLU A 606 -9.92 32.25 -10.69
N ALA A 607 -10.39 33.09 -9.76
CA ALA A 607 -9.79 33.22 -8.44
C ALA A 607 -9.84 31.90 -7.64
N HIS A 608 -11.00 31.24 -7.64
CA HIS A 608 -11.23 29.97 -6.95
C HIS A 608 -10.37 28.86 -7.54
N PHE A 609 -10.24 28.81 -8.87
CA PHE A 609 -9.37 27.88 -9.56
C PHE A 609 -7.89 28.09 -9.18
N ASN A 610 -7.42 29.34 -9.08
CA ASN A 610 -6.06 29.63 -8.66
C ASN A 610 -5.80 29.21 -7.20
N ALA A 611 -6.79 29.38 -6.32
CA ALA A 611 -6.72 28.91 -4.94
C ALA A 611 -6.67 27.38 -4.85
N ALA A 612 -7.51 26.68 -5.62
CA ALA A 612 -7.50 25.22 -5.76
C ALA A 612 -6.14 24.72 -6.28
N LYS A 613 -5.61 25.36 -7.33
CA LYS A 613 -4.30 25.06 -7.91
C LYS A 613 -3.17 25.21 -6.90
N SER A 614 -3.19 26.28 -6.09
CA SER A 614 -2.15 26.49 -5.06
C SER A 614 -2.12 25.37 -4.02
N HIS A 615 -3.27 24.78 -3.72
CA HIS A 615 -3.38 23.68 -2.76
C HIS A 615 -2.96 22.36 -3.40
N TRP A 616 -3.41 22.11 -4.63
CA TRP A 616 -2.91 21.01 -5.46
C TRP A 616 -1.38 21.02 -5.53
N GLU A 617 -0.76 22.15 -5.84
CA GLU A 617 0.71 22.30 -5.91
C GLU A 617 1.45 21.90 -4.62
N VAL A 618 0.85 22.15 -3.44
CA VAL A 618 1.42 21.70 -2.15
C VAL A 618 1.32 20.17 -2.04
N GLU A 619 0.19 19.58 -2.39
CA GLU A 619 -0.08 18.14 -2.23
C GLU A 619 0.53 17.23 -3.32
N ARG A 620 1.07 17.80 -4.42
CA ARG A 620 1.65 17.00 -5.54
C ARG A 620 2.69 15.98 -5.09
N SER A 621 3.48 16.28 -4.06
CA SER A 621 4.52 15.36 -3.56
C SER A 621 3.98 14.03 -3.03
N GLU A 622 2.70 13.99 -2.64
CA GLU A 622 2.04 12.80 -2.10
C GLU A 622 1.59 11.82 -3.19
N LYS A 623 1.64 12.23 -4.46
CA LYS A 623 1.25 11.43 -5.64
C LYS A 623 -0.19 10.88 -5.55
N ASN A 624 -1.06 11.62 -4.87
CA ASN A 624 -2.42 11.16 -4.62
C ASN A 624 -3.29 11.26 -5.90
N PRO A 625 -3.83 10.14 -6.41
CA PRO A 625 -4.66 10.15 -7.61
C PRO A 625 -5.95 10.94 -7.43
N LEU A 626 -6.61 10.86 -6.26
CA LEU A 626 -7.89 11.53 -6.03
C LEU A 626 -7.75 13.06 -6.13
N TRP A 627 -6.70 13.63 -5.53
CA TRP A 627 -6.42 15.07 -5.59
C TRP A 627 -6.17 15.54 -7.03
N ASN A 628 -5.44 14.75 -7.82
CA ASN A 628 -5.20 15.02 -9.23
C ASN A 628 -6.51 15.01 -10.04
N TYR A 629 -7.38 14.03 -9.82
CA TYR A 629 -8.61 13.87 -10.60
C TYR A 629 -9.71 14.86 -10.18
N LEU A 630 -9.82 15.22 -8.91
CA LEU A 630 -10.72 16.29 -8.46
C LEU A 630 -10.25 17.67 -8.93
N PHE A 631 -8.94 17.92 -8.99
CA PHE A 631 -8.41 19.12 -9.62
C PHE A 631 -8.71 19.16 -11.13
N ALA A 632 -8.60 18.03 -11.83
CA ALA A 632 -8.98 17.91 -13.24
C ALA A 632 -10.48 18.16 -13.48
N LEU A 633 -11.34 17.66 -12.57
CA LEU A 633 -12.79 17.88 -12.60
C LEU A 633 -13.17 19.37 -12.49
N SER A 634 -12.31 20.19 -11.91
CA SER A 634 -12.45 21.65 -11.85
C SER A 634 -11.76 22.41 -13.00
N GLY A 635 -11.32 21.71 -14.04
CA GLY A 635 -10.65 22.30 -15.21
C GLY A 635 -9.13 22.29 -15.16
N GLY A 636 -8.53 21.60 -14.18
CA GLY A 636 -7.09 21.38 -14.10
C GLY A 636 -6.55 20.63 -15.32
N LYS A 637 -5.38 21.04 -15.80
CA LYS A 637 -4.67 20.40 -16.93
C LYS A 637 -3.27 20.01 -16.51
N ASN A 638 -2.65 19.08 -17.23
CA ASN A 638 -1.31 18.55 -16.95
C ASN A 638 -1.19 18.01 -15.52
N ILE A 639 -2.18 17.22 -15.12
CA ILE A 639 -2.16 16.50 -13.85
C ILE A 639 -1.12 15.38 -13.90
N ASP A 640 -0.62 14.95 -12.74
CA ASP A 640 0.42 13.93 -12.61
C ASP A 640 -0.15 12.51 -12.84
N SER A 641 -0.65 12.22 -14.05
CA SER A 641 -1.38 10.99 -14.37
C SER A 641 -0.52 9.73 -14.21
N GLU A 642 0.77 9.77 -14.58
CA GLU A 642 1.67 8.63 -14.40
C GLU A 642 1.94 8.31 -12.92
N GLU A 643 2.07 9.35 -12.07
CA GLU A 643 2.22 9.17 -10.62
C GLU A 643 0.93 8.64 -9.98
N SER A 644 -0.21 9.06 -10.51
CA SER A 644 -1.53 8.56 -10.10
C SER A 644 -1.68 7.07 -10.48
N ALA A 645 -1.25 6.68 -11.68
CA ALA A 645 -1.26 5.29 -12.11
C ALA A 645 -0.27 4.44 -11.32
N TRP A 646 0.92 4.98 -11.01
CA TRP A 646 1.87 4.34 -10.09
C TRP A 646 1.22 4.08 -8.73
N TRP A 647 0.58 5.09 -8.12
CA TRP A 647 -0.11 4.94 -6.83
C TRP A 647 -1.16 3.81 -6.86
N LEU A 648 -1.96 3.73 -7.93
CA LEU A 648 -2.96 2.66 -8.08
C LEU A 648 -2.31 1.28 -8.29
N ARG A 649 -1.18 1.19 -9.01
CA ARG A 649 -0.43 -0.07 -9.15
C ARG A 649 0.13 -0.55 -7.81
N GLU A 650 0.73 0.34 -7.03
CA GLU A 650 1.35 0.01 -5.73
C GLU A 650 0.33 -0.09 -4.56
N PHE A 651 -0.96 0.16 -4.78
CA PHE A 651 -1.97 0.00 -3.73
C PHE A 651 -2.08 -1.50 -3.34
N PRO A 652 -1.92 -1.90 -2.07
CA PRO A 652 -1.77 -3.31 -1.73
C PRO A 652 -3.07 -4.11 -1.96
N MET A 653 -2.92 -5.36 -2.39
CA MET A 653 -4.06 -6.31 -2.51
C MET A 653 -4.60 -6.79 -1.15
N ASP A 654 -3.76 -6.76 -0.11
CA ASP A 654 -4.12 -7.06 1.28
C ASP A 654 -4.51 -5.76 2.00
N LEU A 655 -5.79 -5.63 2.35
CA LEU A 655 -6.38 -4.46 3.00
C LEU A 655 -6.36 -4.54 4.53
N ILE A 656 -5.84 -5.64 5.09
CA ILE A 656 -5.66 -5.77 6.53
C ILE A 656 -4.60 -4.75 6.99
N ASP A 657 -4.94 -3.98 8.02
CA ASP A 657 -4.07 -2.94 8.56
C ASP A 657 -3.01 -3.53 9.50
N TRP A 658 -2.03 -4.20 8.87
CA TRP A 658 -0.85 -4.76 9.52
C TRP A 658 0.07 -3.69 10.09
N LYS A 659 0.80 -4.05 11.14
CA LYS A 659 1.81 -3.17 11.72
C LYS A 659 3.04 -3.10 10.81
N ILE A 660 3.45 -1.89 10.46
CA ILE A 660 4.58 -1.61 9.57
C ILE A 660 5.56 -0.66 10.24
N ASP A 661 6.85 -0.91 10.00
CA ASP A 661 7.98 -0.12 10.48
C ASP A 661 9.01 0.01 9.34
N ASN A 662 9.31 1.24 8.97
CA ASN A 662 10.27 1.67 7.96
C ASN A 662 11.40 2.53 8.56
N ASP A 663 11.45 2.77 9.87
CA ASP A 663 12.44 3.68 10.46
C ASP A 663 13.88 3.18 10.33
N HIS A 664 14.05 1.88 10.10
CA HIS A 664 15.33 1.19 9.90
C HIS A 664 15.88 1.30 8.47
N ARG A 665 15.06 1.71 7.49
CA ARG A 665 15.39 1.74 6.07
C ARG A 665 16.57 2.67 5.80
N LYS A 666 17.72 2.12 5.44
CA LYS A 666 18.95 2.90 5.16
C LYS A 666 19.05 3.31 3.69
N ASP A 667 18.23 2.73 2.83
CA ASP A 667 18.08 3.09 1.42
C ASP A 667 17.34 4.42 1.22
N LEU A 668 16.56 4.85 2.22
CA LEU A 668 15.79 6.08 2.18
C LEU A 668 16.56 7.29 2.73
N THR A 669 16.22 8.48 2.24
CA THR A 669 16.79 9.76 2.74
C THR A 669 15.81 10.42 3.69
N LYS A 670 16.12 10.42 5.00
CA LYS A 670 15.32 11.14 6.00
C LYS A 670 15.46 12.65 5.84
N ILE A 671 14.38 13.38 6.11
CA ILE A 671 14.38 14.85 6.14
C ILE A 671 14.12 15.37 7.55
N ALA A 672 14.45 16.64 7.78
CA ALA A 672 14.23 17.29 9.06
C ALA A 672 12.72 17.41 9.37
N PRO A 673 12.33 17.40 10.66
CA PRO A 673 10.97 17.70 11.07
C PRO A 673 10.48 19.00 10.43
N ASN A 674 9.26 18.97 9.90
CA ASN A 674 8.67 20.06 9.14
C ASN A 674 7.18 20.15 9.45
N PHE A 675 6.57 21.28 9.10
CA PHE A 675 5.16 21.56 9.35
C PHE A 675 4.23 20.48 8.77
N ARG A 676 4.61 19.87 7.64
CA ARG A 676 3.83 18.82 6.97
C ARG A 676 4.03 17.40 7.53
N SER A 677 4.87 17.23 8.54
CA SER A 677 5.20 15.90 9.12
C SER A 677 5.77 14.91 8.10
N GLN A 678 6.42 15.40 7.05
CA GLN A 678 7.08 14.54 6.06
C GLN A 678 8.36 13.93 6.66
N THR A 679 8.58 12.63 6.45
CA THR A 679 9.68 11.89 7.08
C THR A 679 10.82 11.52 6.11
N TYR A 680 10.53 11.40 4.82
CA TYR A 680 11.50 11.09 3.77
C TYR A 680 11.38 12.07 2.60
N THR A 681 12.41 12.12 1.75
CA THR A 681 12.43 12.95 0.53
C THR A 681 11.40 12.53 -0.53
N GLU A 682 10.83 11.34 -0.39
CA GLU A 682 9.86 10.77 -1.32
C GLU A 682 8.79 9.96 -0.59
N VAL A 683 7.64 9.80 -1.25
CA VAL A 683 6.57 8.93 -0.79
C VAL A 683 6.92 7.48 -1.11
N LEU A 684 6.67 6.58 -0.14
CA LEU A 684 6.88 5.13 -0.33
C LEU A 684 5.73 4.50 -1.10
N PRO A 685 5.96 3.39 -1.83
CA PRO A 685 4.91 2.55 -2.39
C PRO A 685 3.82 2.21 -1.35
N GLY A 686 2.56 2.14 -1.79
CA GLY A 686 1.41 1.93 -0.91
C GLY A 686 1.48 0.63 -0.12
N ASP A 687 2.04 -0.40 -0.74
CA ASP A 687 2.26 -1.74 -0.24
C ASP A 687 3.51 -1.89 0.66
N GLU A 688 4.35 -0.86 0.76
CA GLU A 688 5.48 -0.77 1.69
C GLU A 688 5.19 0.04 2.97
N ARG A 689 4.04 0.74 3.05
CA ARG A 689 3.67 1.63 4.17
C ARG A 689 2.36 1.23 4.83
N THR A 690 2.09 1.78 6.03
CA THR A 690 0.77 1.58 6.68
C THR A 690 -0.35 2.09 5.80
N LEU A 691 -1.47 1.35 5.76
CA LEU A 691 -2.65 1.81 5.07
C LEU A 691 -3.18 3.08 5.73
N HIS A 692 -3.60 4.02 4.92
CA HIS A 692 -4.28 5.24 5.33
C HIS A 692 -5.38 5.54 4.30
N LEU A 693 -6.22 6.53 4.60
CA LEU A 693 -7.23 7.01 3.66
C LEU A 693 -6.55 7.80 2.53
N HIS A 694 -7.21 8.80 1.95
CA HIS A 694 -6.61 9.65 0.91
C HIS A 694 -5.65 10.71 1.49
N ASN A 695 -5.28 10.63 2.77
CA ASN A 695 -4.41 11.60 3.42
C ASN A 695 -3.25 10.93 4.17
N GLY A 696 -2.15 11.66 4.34
CA GLY A 696 -1.02 11.20 5.14
C GLY A 696 -0.06 10.27 4.39
N ALA A 697 0.26 10.58 3.13
CA ALA A 697 1.14 9.75 2.31
C ALA A 697 2.54 9.51 2.93
N TYR A 698 2.99 10.41 3.81
CA TYR A 698 4.27 10.30 4.51
C TYR A 698 4.18 9.58 5.87
N ARG A 699 3.02 8.99 6.20
CA ARG A 699 2.88 8.10 7.36
C ARG A 699 3.43 6.73 7.01
N ASN A 700 4.72 6.53 7.26
CA ASN A 700 5.44 5.31 6.86
C ASN A 700 5.44 4.19 7.91
N ASN A 701 4.99 4.50 9.14
CA ASN A 701 4.98 3.58 10.27
C ASN A 701 3.60 3.58 10.92
N GLY A 702 3.18 2.45 11.50
CA GLY A 702 1.92 2.34 12.23
C GLY A 702 1.13 1.09 11.85
N GLY A 703 -0.19 1.19 11.95
CA GLY A 703 -1.12 0.09 11.69
C GLY A 703 -1.63 -0.59 12.95
N SER A 704 -2.81 -1.20 12.84
CA SER A 704 -3.55 -1.83 13.94
C SER A 704 -3.06 -3.22 14.35
N ASP A 705 -1.98 -3.71 13.72
CA ASP A 705 -1.49 -5.09 13.83
C ASP A 705 -2.55 -6.13 13.45
N GLY A 706 -3.31 -5.84 12.38
CA GLY A 706 -4.30 -6.75 11.81
C GLY A 706 -5.65 -6.76 12.53
N LYS A 707 -5.97 -5.75 13.33
CA LYS A 707 -7.26 -5.62 14.04
C LYS A 707 -8.37 -4.97 13.21
N ARG A 708 -8.07 -4.50 12.00
CA ARG A 708 -9.07 -4.01 11.05
C ARG A 708 -8.66 -4.27 9.61
N GLU A 709 -9.65 -4.29 8.72
CA GLU A 709 -9.50 -4.20 7.27
C GLU A 709 -10.07 -2.86 6.80
N TYR A 710 -9.33 -2.14 5.95
CA TYR A 710 -9.75 -0.88 5.37
C TYR A 710 -10.75 -1.09 4.22
N ALA A 711 -11.76 -0.24 4.12
CA ALA A 711 -12.74 -0.33 3.04
C ALA A 711 -12.12 -0.04 1.65
N PRO A 712 -12.41 -0.84 0.61
CA PRO A 712 -11.80 -0.70 -0.71
C PRO A 712 -12.13 0.57 -1.49
N TYR A 713 -13.12 1.38 -1.07
CA TYR A 713 -13.44 2.65 -1.74
C TYR A 713 -12.23 3.58 -1.89
N ILE A 714 -11.20 3.43 -1.04
CA ILE A 714 -9.92 4.13 -1.11
C ILE A 714 -9.21 3.90 -2.47
N TYR A 715 -9.40 2.74 -3.08
CA TYR A 715 -8.95 2.47 -4.45
C TYR A 715 -10.02 2.81 -5.49
N LEU A 716 -11.28 2.42 -5.22
CA LEU A 716 -12.36 2.50 -6.21
C LEU A 716 -12.67 3.94 -6.61
N LEU A 717 -12.75 4.86 -5.64
CA LEU A 717 -13.03 6.27 -5.92
C LEU A 717 -11.99 6.89 -6.85
N PRO A 718 -10.67 6.89 -6.56
CA PRO A 718 -9.68 7.46 -7.46
C PRO A 718 -9.62 6.75 -8.82
N TYR A 719 -9.78 5.41 -8.87
CA TYR A 719 -9.80 4.71 -10.15
C TYR A 719 -10.96 5.20 -11.05
N TRP A 720 -12.19 5.22 -10.53
CA TRP A 720 -13.35 5.64 -11.32
C TRP A 720 -13.36 7.14 -11.62
N ALA A 721 -12.88 7.98 -10.70
CA ALA A 721 -12.66 9.40 -10.97
C ALA A 721 -11.66 9.60 -12.12
N GLY A 722 -10.55 8.86 -12.14
CA GLY A 722 -9.54 8.90 -13.20
C GLY A 722 -10.08 8.46 -14.56
N ARG A 723 -10.94 7.42 -14.58
CA ARG A 723 -11.68 7.00 -15.78
C ARG A 723 -12.69 8.04 -16.25
N TYR A 724 -13.37 8.73 -15.32
CA TYR A 724 -14.39 9.73 -15.64
C TYR A 724 -13.80 11.01 -16.24
N VAL A 725 -12.61 11.44 -15.79
CA VAL A 725 -11.92 12.64 -16.32
C VAL A 725 -10.97 12.32 -17.49
N ASP A 726 -11.11 11.14 -18.10
CA ASP A 726 -10.28 10.63 -19.20
C ASP A 726 -8.77 10.59 -18.89
N ALA A 727 -8.38 10.54 -17.61
CA ALA A 727 -6.99 10.42 -17.19
C ALA A 727 -6.49 8.96 -17.17
N ILE A 728 -7.41 8.00 -17.17
CA ILE A 728 -7.14 6.56 -17.33
C ILE A 728 -7.99 6.06 -18.51
N SER A 729 -7.37 5.36 -19.45
CA SER A 729 -8.10 4.78 -20.58
C SER A 729 -8.98 3.60 -20.14
N ALA A 730 -9.86 3.13 -21.04
CA ALA A 730 -10.40 1.79 -20.92
C ALA A 730 -9.27 0.72 -20.89
N PRO A 731 -9.48 -0.42 -20.22
CA PRO A 731 -8.50 -1.51 -20.19
C PRO A 731 -8.16 -1.97 -21.61
N GLN A 732 -6.88 -2.21 -21.87
CA GLN A 732 -6.35 -2.69 -23.15
C GLN A 732 -5.91 -4.15 -23.02
N GLY A 733 -6.49 -5.05 -23.81
CA GLY A 733 -6.03 -6.44 -23.97
C GLY A 733 -6.78 -7.47 -23.12
N GLU A 734 -8.07 -7.67 -23.40
CA GLU A 734 -8.71 -8.97 -23.15
C GLU A 734 -8.17 -10.06 -24.08
#